data_AF-A0A2U3WRZ3-F1
#
_entry.id   AF-A0A2U3WRZ3-F1
#
_cell.length_a   1.000
_cell.length_b   1.000
_cell.length_c   1.000
_cell.angle_alpha   90.00
_cell.angle_beta   90.00
_cell.angle_gamma   90.00
#
_symmetry.space_group_name_H-M   'P 1'
#
loop_
_entity.id
_entity.type
_entity.pdbx_description
1 polymer ?
#
loop_
_entity_poly.entity_id
_entity_poly.type
_entity_poly.pdbx_seq_one_letter_code
_entity_poly.pdbx_strand_id
1 'polypeptide(L)'
;MPRAAPRWPPLLLPLLLLLLPPPPPLARGAPARPGARGQASELVEPTRLPGSAGELAFHLSAFGKGFVLRLAPDASFLAPEFKIERLGGSGRAAGGERELRDCFFSGTVNGEPESLAAVSLCRGLSGSFLLDGEEFTIQPQGAGGSLRQPHRLQRWGPRARLGTPGLASSEAHPLPGGPEWEVKGEDQRQERGDEEQEKEEVEEEEEEEMEEEEEGGKEEEAEGARDLPPPLGSTSRTKRFVSEARFVETLLVADASMAAFYGADLQNHILTLMSVAARIYKHPSIRNSINLMVVKVLIVEDEKWGPEVSDNGGLTLRNFCSWQRRFNQPSDRHPEHFDTAILLTRQNFCGKEGMCDTLGVADIGTICDPNKSCSVIEDEGLQAAYTLAHELGHVLSMPHDDSKPCTRLFGPMGKHHMMAPLFIHLNKTLPWSPCSAMYLTELLDGGHGDCLLDAPTSALPLPTDLPGRRALYELDQQCKQIFGLGFRHCPNTSAQDICAQLWCHMDGTEPLCHTKNGSLPWADGTPCGPGHLCWDGSCLPEEEVDRPKAVVDGGWAPWGPWGECSRTCGGGVQFSHRECKDPEPQNGGRYCLGRRAKYQSCHTEECPPDGKSFREQQCEKYNAYNYTDMDGNLLQWVPKYAGVSPRDRCKLFCRARGRSEFKVFEAKVIDGTLCGPETLAICVRGQCVKAGCDHVVDSPRKLDKCGVCGGKGNSCRKVSGSLNPSSYGYNDIVTIPAGATNIDVKQRSHPGIQHDGSYLALKTADGQYLLNGNLAISAIEQDILVKGTILKYSGSIATLERLQSFRPLPEPLTVQLLTVPGEVFPPKVKYTFFVPNDVNFSTQNSKERATTNVIQPLLNAQWVLGDWSECSSSCGAGRQRRTVECRDPNGQASATCSEALKPEDAKPCGTQPCPL
;
A
#
# COMPACT_ATOMS: atom_id res chain seq x y z
N MET A 1 38.75 49.28 -0.60
CA MET A 1 40.22 49.16 -0.44
C MET A 1 40.57 47.69 -0.24
N PRO A 2 41.35 47.08 -1.15
CA PRO A 2 41.82 45.69 -1.03
C PRO A 2 43.32 45.61 -0.70
N ARG A 3 43.76 44.46 -0.18
CA ARG A 3 45.15 43.95 -0.16
C ARG A 3 45.05 42.42 -0.19
N ALA A 4 45.93 41.63 -0.76
CA ALA A 4 46.90 41.71 -1.85
C ALA A 4 47.46 40.28 -1.92
N ALA A 5 47.52 39.66 -3.11
CA ALA A 5 48.29 38.44 -3.35
C ALA A 5 49.12 38.65 -4.62
N PRO A 6 50.36 38.11 -4.69
CA PRO A 6 51.36 38.61 -5.62
C PRO A 6 51.29 37.96 -6.99
N ARG A 7 51.52 38.78 -8.03
CA ARG A 7 51.85 38.40 -9.41
C ARG A 7 53.35 38.56 -9.61
N TRP A 8 54.00 37.68 -10.37
CA TRP A 8 55.12 37.98 -11.29
C TRP A 8 55.04 37.08 -12.55
N PRO A 9 55.59 37.48 -13.72
CA PRO A 9 54.87 37.40 -15.01
C PRO A 9 55.68 36.64 -16.13
N PRO A 10 55.58 36.91 -17.46
CA PRO A 10 55.42 35.87 -18.50
C PRO A 10 56.63 35.78 -19.49
N LEU A 11 56.58 34.89 -20.50
CA LEU A 11 56.94 35.10 -21.92
C LEU A 11 57.23 33.78 -22.71
N LEU A 12 56.54 33.65 -23.85
CA LEU A 12 56.96 33.18 -25.21
C LEU A 12 57.41 31.73 -25.50
N LEU A 13 56.68 31.10 -26.45
CA LEU A 13 57.09 30.06 -27.43
C LEU A 13 58.33 30.51 -28.27
N PRO A 14 59.13 29.64 -28.99
CA PRO A 14 58.68 28.52 -29.86
C PRO A 14 59.65 27.29 -30.09
N LEU A 15 59.16 26.32 -30.90
CA LEU A 15 59.81 25.34 -31.83
C LEU A 15 61.26 24.79 -31.63
N LEU A 16 61.40 23.44 -31.61
CA LEU A 16 62.29 22.57 -32.46
C LEU A 16 62.18 21.10 -31.95
N LEU A 17 61.67 20.09 -32.68
CA LEU A 17 62.28 19.26 -33.74
C LEU A 17 63.64 18.57 -33.42
N LEU A 18 63.53 17.24 -33.27
CA LEU A 18 64.45 16.12 -33.59
C LEU A 18 65.69 15.85 -32.73
N LEU A 19 65.76 14.63 -32.17
CA LEU A 19 66.71 13.56 -32.56
C LEU A 19 66.55 12.33 -31.65
N LEU A 20 66.43 11.12 -32.25
CA LEU A 20 67.04 9.79 -31.90
C LEU A 20 66.20 8.58 -32.42
N PRO A 21 66.80 7.39 -32.68
CA PRO A 21 66.80 6.75 -34.02
C PRO A 21 66.26 5.26 -34.01
N PRO A 22 66.58 4.35 -34.96
CA PRO A 22 65.59 3.55 -35.72
C PRO A 22 65.46 2.05 -35.31
N PRO A 23 64.46 1.29 -35.78
CA PRO A 23 64.50 -0.18 -35.79
C PRO A 23 64.72 -0.79 -37.21
N PRO A 24 65.34 -1.99 -37.32
CA PRO A 24 65.63 -2.70 -38.57
C PRO A 24 64.55 -3.80 -38.85
N PRO A 25 64.69 -4.73 -39.83
CA PRO A 25 63.76 -4.81 -40.96
C PRO A 25 62.85 -6.05 -40.98
N LEU A 26 61.93 -5.99 -41.94
CA LEU A 26 60.90 -6.95 -42.35
C LEU A 26 61.35 -8.42 -42.53
N ALA A 27 60.53 -9.34 -42.03
CA ALA A 27 60.34 -10.66 -42.61
C ALA A 27 58.83 -10.90 -42.87
N ARG A 28 58.51 -11.30 -44.09
CA ARG A 28 57.18 -11.58 -44.64
C ARG A 28 56.66 -12.94 -44.16
N GLY A 29 55.33 -13.07 -44.00
CA GLY A 29 54.61 -14.29 -44.40
C GLY A 29 53.54 -14.86 -43.46
N ALA A 30 52.28 -14.39 -43.65
CA ALA A 30 50.98 -15.08 -43.48
C ALA A 30 50.42 -15.40 -42.06
N PRO A 31 49.09 -15.55 -41.89
CA PRO A 31 47.93 -15.09 -42.67
C PRO A 31 47.07 -14.05 -41.91
N ALA A 32 46.19 -13.35 -42.64
CA ALA A 32 45.24 -12.38 -42.08
C ALA A 32 44.32 -13.04 -41.03
N ARG A 33 44.23 -12.45 -39.83
CA ARG A 33 43.17 -12.74 -38.87
C ARG A 33 41.86 -12.06 -39.34
N PRO A 34 40.71 -12.73 -39.29
CA PRO A 34 39.44 -12.14 -39.66
C PRO A 34 39.05 -11.06 -38.63
N GLY A 35 38.65 -9.90 -39.16
CA GLY A 35 38.33 -8.70 -38.41
C GLY A 35 37.12 -8.85 -37.48
N ALA A 36 37.04 -7.90 -36.55
CA ALA A 36 35.89 -7.65 -35.69
C ALA A 36 34.57 -7.74 -36.47
N ARG A 37 33.63 -8.58 -36.01
CA ARG A 37 32.29 -8.71 -36.60
C ARG A 37 31.48 -7.45 -36.30
N GLY A 38 31.59 -6.46 -37.18
CA GLY A 38 30.76 -5.25 -37.20
C GLY A 38 29.36 -5.52 -37.73
N GLN A 39 28.39 -4.72 -37.25
CA GLN A 39 27.10 -4.51 -37.91
C GLN A 39 27.34 -4.22 -39.41
N ALA A 40 26.64 -4.95 -40.27
CA ALA A 40 26.64 -4.70 -41.71
C ALA A 40 25.26 -4.19 -42.13
N SER A 41 25.20 -3.10 -42.89
CA SER A 41 23.96 -2.53 -43.42
C SER A 41 24.05 -2.33 -44.94
N GLU A 42 23.02 -2.74 -45.67
CA GLU A 42 22.90 -2.53 -47.11
C GLU A 42 21.52 -1.94 -47.45
N LEU A 43 21.43 -1.25 -48.59
CA LEU A 43 20.16 -0.76 -49.12
C LEU A 43 19.59 -1.80 -50.08
N VAL A 44 18.30 -2.10 -49.93
CA VAL A 44 17.57 -3.10 -50.71
C VAL A 44 16.28 -2.52 -51.26
N GLU A 45 15.86 -3.00 -52.42
CA GLU A 45 14.54 -2.68 -52.98
C GLU A 45 13.66 -3.95 -52.98
N PRO A 46 12.61 -4.02 -52.14
CA PRO A 46 11.73 -5.18 -52.07
C PRO A 46 10.97 -5.42 -53.38
N THR A 47 11.18 -6.58 -54.00
CA THR A 47 10.46 -6.97 -55.20
C THR A 47 9.32 -7.94 -54.85
N ARG A 48 8.07 -7.58 -55.16
CA ARG A 48 6.92 -8.46 -54.93
C ARG A 48 6.92 -9.62 -55.93
N LEU A 49 6.82 -10.85 -55.43
CA LEU A 49 6.72 -12.07 -56.24
C LEU A 49 5.23 -12.46 -56.46
N PRO A 50 4.89 -13.13 -57.58
CA PRO A 50 3.56 -13.68 -57.80
C PRO A 50 3.28 -14.84 -56.83
N GLY A 51 2.16 -14.77 -56.09
CA GLY A 51 1.78 -15.75 -55.06
C GLY A 51 0.33 -16.24 -55.19
N SER A 52 0.00 -17.31 -54.47
CA SER A 52 -1.36 -17.86 -54.32
C SER A 52 -2.31 -16.88 -53.61
N ALA A 53 -3.62 -17.03 -53.83
CA ALA A 53 -4.63 -16.14 -53.26
C ALA A 53 -4.55 -16.11 -51.71
N GLY A 54 -4.08 -14.99 -51.14
CA GLY A 54 -3.99 -14.76 -49.70
C GLY A 54 -2.58 -14.64 -49.13
N GLU A 55 -1.53 -14.96 -49.88
CA GLU A 55 -0.13 -14.86 -49.42
C GLU A 55 0.65 -13.76 -50.15
N LEU A 56 1.48 -13.02 -49.41
CA LEU A 56 2.43 -12.04 -49.96
C LEU A 56 3.83 -12.64 -49.97
N ALA A 57 4.57 -12.43 -51.06
CA ALA A 57 5.97 -12.82 -51.14
C ALA A 57 6.84 -11.65 -51.60
N PHE A 58 7.93 -11.37 -50.88
CA PHE A 58 8.91 -10.34 -51.23
C PHE A 58 10.31 -10.94 -51.36
N HIS A 59 11.02 -10.55 -52.43
CA HIS A 59 12.42 -10.88 -52.64
C HIS A 59 13.30 -9.68 -52.27
N LEU A 60 14.33 -9.94 -51.46
CA LEU A 60 15.36 -8.99 -51.05
C LEU A 60 16.74 -9.54 -51.45
N SER A 61 17.57 -8.71 -52.07
CA SER A 61 18.97 -9.06 -52.38
C SER A 61 19.92 -8.22 -51.54
N ALA A 62 20.62 -8.82 -50.59
CA ALA A 62 21.60 -8.13 -49.74
C ALA A 62 22.65 -9.10 -49.19
N PHE A 63 23.83 -8.58 -48.87
CA PHE A 63 24.96 -9.30 -48.30
C PHE A 63 25.39 -10.51 -49.16
N GLY A 64 25.21 -10.41 -50.48
CA GLY A 64 25.46 -11.50 -51.43
C GLY A 64 24.48 -12.68 -51.34
N LYS A 65 23.35 -12.52 -50.64
CA LYS A 65 22.30 -13.53 -50.48
C LYS A 65 20.93 -13.01 -50.95
N GLY A 66 20.07 -13.92 -51.40
CA GLY A 66 18.66 -13.66 -51.66
C GLY A 66 17.81 -14.10 -50.48
N PHE A 67 16.86 -13.27 -50.07
CA PHE A 67 15.87 -13.56 -49.03
C PHE A 67 14.48 -13.46 -49.63
N VAL A 68 13.70 -14.54 -49.54
CA VAL A 68 12.30 -14.59 -49.96
C VAL A 68 11.43 -14.62 -48.71
N LEU A 69 10.83 -13.50 -48.35
CA LEU A 69 9.86 -13.42 -47.26
C LEU A 69 8.51 -13.92 -47.78
N ARG A 70 8.03 -15.06 -47.28
CA ARG A 70 6.68 -15.56 -47.53
C ARG A 70 5.82 -15.20 -46.33
N LEU A 71 4.78 -14.43 -46.55
CA LEU A 71 4.08 -13.66 -45.56
C LEU A 71 2.57 -13.91 -45.66
N ALA A 72 1.96 -14.26 -44.55
CA ALA A 72 0.51 -14.31 -44.38
C ALA A 72 0.07 -13.17 -43.46
N PRO A 73 -1.15 -12.62 -43.62
CA PRO A 73 -1.70 -11.67 -42.67
C PRO A 73 -1.71 -12.28 -41.27
N ASP A 74 -1.08 -11.62 -40.31
CA ASP A 74 -0.98 -12.10 -38.94
C ASP A 74 -1.15 -10.96 -37.93
N ALA A 75 -2.34 -10.90 -37.33
CA ALA A 75 -2.70 -9.92 -36.32
C ALA A 75 -2.35 -10.37 -34.88
N SER A 76 -1.78 -11.58 -34.69
CA SER A 76 -1.42 -12.13 -33.38
C SER A 76 -0.16 -11.50 -32.77
N PHE A 77 0.59 -10.72 -33.57
CA PHE A 77 1.76 -9.94 -33.13
C PHE A 77 1.42 -8.62 -32.45
N LEU A 78 0.14 -8.21 -32.43
CA LEU A 78 -0.33 -7.04 -31.71
C LEU A 78 -0.86 -7.46 -30.34
N ALA A 79 -0.31 -6.88 -29.26
CA ALA A 79 -0.91 -7.01 -27.93
C ALA A 79 -2.39 -6.59 -28.01
N PRO A 80 -3.36 -7.35 -27.43
CA PRO A 80 -4.79 -7.08 -27.57
C PRO A 80 -5.30 -5.72 -27.05
N GLU A 81 -4.45 -4.84 -26.53
CA GLU A 81 -4.85 -3.74 -25.64
C GLU A 81 -4.24 -2.38 -26.01
N PHE A 82 -4.40 -1.94 -27.26
CA PHE A 82 -4.21 -0.53 -27.60
C PHE A 82 -5.52 0.24 -27.35
N LYS A 83 -5.59 1.02 -26.25
CA LYS A 83 -6.74 1.90 -25.96
C LYS A 83 -6.29 3.34 -25.72
N ILE A 84 -6.18 4.10 -26.80
CA ILE A 84 -6.25 5.56 -26.75
C ILE A 84 -7.67 5.93 -27.09
N GLU A 85 -8.39 6.40 -26.10
CA GLU A 85 -9.80 6.75 -26.25
C GLU A 85 -9.92 8.28 -26.36
N ARG A 86 -10.54 8.73 -27.44
CA ARG A 86 -10.84 10.15 -27.68
C ARG A 86 -12.29 10.42 -27.31
N LEU A 87 -12.52 11.34 -26.38
CA LEU A 87 -13.86 11.69 -25.92
C LEU A 87 -14.34 12.97 -26.59
N GLY A 88 -15.52 12.93 -27.23
CA GLY A 88 -16.22 14.11 -27.75
C GLY A 88 -16.02 14.48 -29.22
N GLY A 89 -15.27 13.69 -30.00
CA GLY A 89 -15.02 13.96 -31.42
C GLY A 89 -16.25 13.83 -32.34
N SER A 90 -16.45 14.80 -33.23
CA SER A 90 -17.41 14.71 -34.34
C SER A 90 -16.98 13.61 -35.31
N GLY A 91 -17.79 12.54 -35.43
CA GLY A 91 -17.50 11.35 -36.22
C GLY A 91 -16.86 11.60 -37.60
N ARG A 92 -15.54 11.38 -37.66
CA ARG A 92 -14.65 11.10 -38.81
C ARG A 92 -13.29 10.74 -38.22
N ALA A 93 -12.83 9.50 -38.08
CA ALA A 93 -13.35 8.21 -38.53
C ALA A 93 -12.89 7.13 -37.54
N ALA A 94 -13.83 6.30 -37.09
CA ALA A 94 -13.57 4.93 -36.64
C ALA A 94 -13.13 4.07 -37.85
N GLY A 95 -11.98 4.40 -38.45
CA GLY A 95 -11.45 3.76 -39.66
C GLY A 95 -10.01 3.24 -39.54
N GLY A 96 -9.22 3.70 -38.57
CA GLY A 96 -7.81 3.33 -38.47
C GLY A 96 -7.54 1.91 -37.94
N GLU A 97 -8.46 1.32 -37.18
CA GLU A 97 -8.20 0.05 -36.47
C GLU A 97 -8.31 -1.19 -37.38
N ARG A 98 -9.14 -1.14 -38.42
CA ARG A 98 -9.21 -2.18 -39.45
C ARG A 98 -8.04 -2.08 -40.45
N GLU A 99 -7.69 -0.86 -40.89
CA GLU A 99 -6.56 -0.64 -41.81
C GLU A 99 -5.19 -1.00 -41.21
N LEU A 100 -4.98 -0.83 -39.90
CA LEU A 100 -3.73 -1.22 -39.23
C LEU A 100 -3.56 -2.74 -39.11
N ARG A 101 -4.64 -3.48 -38.81
CA ARG A 101 -4.61 -4.96 -38.68
C ARG A 101 -4.32 -5.66 -40.02
N ASP A 102 -4.78 -5.08 -41.13
CA ASP A 102 -4.60 -5.62 -42.48
C ASP A 102 -3.17 -5.44 -43.03
N CYS A 103 -2.28 -4.79 -42.27
CA CYS A 103 -0.94 -4.43 -42.71
C CYS A 103 0.20 -5.16 -41.98
N PHE A 104 -0.10 -6.02 -41.00
CA PHE A 104 0.90 -6.86 -40.31
C PHE A 104 0.92 -8.26 -40.86
N PHE A 105 2.13 -8.76 -41.11
CA PHE A 105 2.35 -10.05 -41.70
C PHE A 105 3.42 -10.81 -40.95
N SER A 106 3.21 -12.11 -40.79
CA SER A 106 4.23 -13.04 -40.33
C SER A 106 4.45 -14.14 -41.35
N GLY A 107 5.55 -14.87 -41.24
CA GLY A 107 5.77 -16.07 -42.03
C GLY A 107 7.23 -16.50 -42.03
N THR A 108 7.69 -17.06 -43.15
CA THR A 108 9.01 -17.71 -43.27
C THR A 108 9.90 -17.00 -44.27
N VAL A 109 11.20 -17.18 -44.09
CA VAL A 109 12.26 -16.73 -44.99
C VAL A 109 12.75 -17.92 -45.81
N ASN A 110 12.81 -17.79 -47.13
CA ASN A 110 13.25 -18.82 -48.06
C ASN A 110 12.44 -20.13 -48.04
N GLY A 111 11.29 -20.16 -47.36
CA GLY A 111 10.48 -21.37 -47.17
C GLY A 111 11.02 -22.32 -46.09
N GLU A 112 11.99 -21.87 -45.29
CA GLU A 112 12.56 -22.64 -44.19
C GLU A 112 11.60 -22.62 -42.98
N PRO A 113 11.14 -23.77 -42.45
CA PRO A 113 10.16 -23.81 -41.36
C PRO A 113 10.64 -23.19 -40.05
N GLU A 114 11.95 -23.26 -39.79
CA GLU A 114 12.60 -22.73 -38.56
C GLU A 114 12.96 -21.24 -38.67
N SER A 115 12.66 -20.61 -39.80
CA SER A 115 12.86 -19.17 -40.01
C SER A 115 11.60 -18.39 -39.67
N LEU A 116 11.78 -17.15 -39.20
CA LEU A 116 10.66 -16.29 -38.81
C LEU A 116 10.80 -14.94 -39.51
N ALA A 117 9.73 -14.44 -40.10
CA ALA A 117 9.62 -13.07 -40.56
C ALA A 117 8.41 -12.41 -39.89
N ALA A 118 8.57 -11.20 -39.37
CA ALA A 118 7.51 -10.39 -38.79
C ALA A 118 7.66 -8.95 -39.30
N VAL A 119 6.75 -8.52 -40.18
CA VAL A 119 6.89 -7.26 -40.91
C VAL A 119 5.55 -6.52 -41.04
N SER A 120 5.63 -5.20 -41.02
CA SER A 120 4.55 -4.26 -41.32
C SER A 120 4.71 -3.73 -42.74
N LEU A 121 3.59 -3.56 -43.45
CA LEU A 121 3.50 -2.94 -44.77
C LEU A 121 2.81 -1.56 -44.74
N CYS A 122 2.41 -1.06 -43.56
CA CYS A 122 1.62 0.19 -43.40
C CYS A 122 2.26 1.40 -44.08
N ARG A 123 3.59 1.45 -44.08
CA ARG A 123 4.41 2.56 -44.60
C ARG A 123 5.66 2.02 -45.30
N GLY A 124 5.49 0.98 -46.12
CA GLY A 124 6.58 0.22 -46.71
C GLY A 124 6.99 -0.97 -45.83
N LEU A 125 7.92 -1.80 -46.32
CA LEU A 125 8.36 -3.01 -45.63
C LEU A 125 9.23 -2.68 -44.41
N SER A 126 8.69 -2.84 -43.21
CA SER A 126 9.38 -2.54 -41.96
C SER A 126 9.21 -3.67 -40.95
N GLY A 127 10.28 -4.19 -40.37
CA GLY A 127 10.19 -5.27 -39.38
C GLY A 127 11.50 -6.05 -39.26
N SER A 128 11.40 -7.28 -38.78
CA SER A 128 12.57 -8.15 -38.60
C SER A 128 12.31 -9.55 -39.11
N PHE A 129 13.39 -10.24 -39.46
CA PHE A 129 13.35 -11.67 -39.75
C PHE A 129 14.61 -12.37 -39.26
N LEU A 130 14.45 -13.64 -38.93
CA LEU A 130 15.48 -14.53 -38.43
C LEU A 130 15.69 -15.65 -39.45
N LEU A 131 16.94 -15.88 -39.84
CA LEU A 131 17.34 -16.98 -40.69
C LEU A 131 18.68 -17.53 -40.18
N ASP A 132 18.78 -18.83 -39.93
CA ASP A 132 19.98 -19.51 -39.43
C ASP A 132 20.57 -18.93 -38.14
N GLY A 133 19.72 -18.37 -37.26
CA GLY A 133 20.14 -17.73 -36.01
C GLY A 133 20.78 -16.36 -36.18
N GLU A 134 20.80 -15.79 -37.39
CA GLU A 134 21.13 -14.40 -37.68
C GLU A 134 19.85 -13.57 -37.75
N GLU A 135 19.84 -12.41 -37.08
CA GLU A 135 18.71 -11.49 -37.07
C GLU A 135 18.93 -10.37 -38.09
N PHE A 136 17.89 -10.05 -38.84
CA PHE A 136 17.89 -9.00 -39.84
C PHE A 136 16.76 -8.01 -39.55
N THR A 137 17.04 -6.72 -39.58
CA THR A 137 16.04 -5.65 -39.45
C THR A 137 15.93 -4.86 -40.75
N ILE A 138 14.71 -4.64 -41.23
CA ILE A 138 14.43 -3.89 -42.46
C ILE A 138 13.57 -2.67 -42.14
N GLN A 139 13.90 -1.51 -42.70
CA GLN A 139 13.12 -0.28 -42.52
C GLN A 139 13.18 0.62 -43.76
N PRO A 140 12.15 1.43 -44.05
CA PRO A 140 12.14 2.32 -45.22
C PRO A 140 13.10 3.51 -45.06
N GLN A 141 13.72 3.98 -46.15
CA GLN A 141 14.61 5.14 -46.12
C GLN A 141 13.92 6.43 -46.61
N GLY A 142 13.75 7.41 -45.71
CA GLY A 142 13.19 8.74 -46.01
C GLY A 142 11.73 8.94 -45.56
N ALA A 143 11.23 10.18 -45.69
CA ALA A 143 9.86 10.54 -45.36
C ALA A 143 8.90 10.21 -46.53
N GLY A 144 8.47 8.96 -46.59
CA GLY A 144 7.53 8.42 -47.57
C GLY A 144 7.29 6.95 -47.24
N GLY A 145 6.07 6.43 -47.42
CA GLY A 145 5.68 5.10 -46.94
C GLY A 145 5.50 4.06 -48.05
N SER A 146 6.24 4.14 -49.16
CA SER A 146 6.00 3.28 -50.33
C SER A 146 6.90 2.04 -50.33
N LEU A 147 6.37 0.88 -50.76
CA LEU A 147 7.16 -0.33 -51.02
C LEU A 147 8.17 -0.18 -52.15
N ARG A 148 8.04 0.85 -53.00
CA ARG A 148 8.91 1.09 -54.17
C ARG A 148 10.16 1.92 -53.86
N GLN A 149 10.35 2.36 -52.63
CA GLN A 149 11.54 3.12 -52.22
C GLN A 149 12.59 2.18 -51.61
N PRO A 150 13.87 2.58 -51.53
CA PRO A 150 14.90 1.78 -50.88
C PRO A 150 14.62 1.57 -49.38
N HIS A 151 14.88 0.36 -48.90
CA HIS A 151 14.84 -0.04 -47.49
C HIS A 151 16.26 -0.32 -47.01
N ARG A 152 16.56 0.09 -45.78
CA ARG A 152 17.81 -0.29 -45.12
C ARG A 152 17.63 -1.64 -44.45
N LEU A 153 18.41 -2.63 -44.88
CA LEU A 153 18.52 -3.94 -44.24
C LEU A 153 19.78 -3.98 -43.38
N GLN A 154 19.65 -4.26 -42.09
CA GLN A 154 20.76 -4.40 -41.15
C GLN A 154 20.85 -5.84 -40.66
N ARG A 155 22.07 -6.39 -40.63
CA ARG A 155 22.35 -7.73 -40.10
C ARG A 155 22.98 -7.65 -38.70
N TRP A 156 22.43 -8.45 -37.80
CA TRP A 156 22.87 -8.61 -36.42
C TRP A 156 23.46 -10.02 -36.22
N GLY A 157 24.67 -10.11 -35.67
CA GLY A 157 25.34 -11.40 -35.44
C GLY A 157 24.71 -12.19 -34.28
N PRO A 158 24.93 -13.52 -34.19
CA PRO A 158 24.35 -14.34 -33.14
C PRO A 158 24.82 -13.89 -31.75
N ARG A 159 23.87 -13.66 -30.82
CA ARG A 159 24.15 -13.38 -29.40
C ARG A 159 25.01 -14.50 -28.81
N ALA A 160 26.21 -14.14 -28.34
CA ALA A 160 27.04 -15.06 -27.56
C ALA A 160 26.29 -15.46 -26.28
N ARG A 161 25.94 -16.74 -26.15
CA ARG A 161 25.52 -17.32 -24.87
C ARG A 161 26.69 -17.20 -23.90
N LEU A 162 26.50 -16.51 -22.77
CA LEU A 162 27.45 -16.53 -21.66
C LEU A 162 27.50 -17.96 -21.12
N GLY A 163 28.52 -18.71 -21.52
CA GLY A 163 28.85 -20.02 -20.97
C GLY A 163 29.71 -19.89 -19.73
N THR A 164 29.28 -20.52 -18.64
CA THR A 164 30.11 -20.92 -17.50
C THR A 164 31.25 -21.85 -17.97
N PRO A 165 32.49 -21.72 -17.46
CA PRO A 165 33.57 -22.62 -17.82
C PRO A 165 33.55 -23.91 -16.98
N GLY A 166 33.28 -25.03 -17.66
CA GLY A 166 33.99 -26.30 -17.51
C GLY A 166 33.61 -27.25 -16.36
N LEU A 167 32.98 -28.38 -16.71
CA LEU A 167 33.47 -29.71 -16.31
C LEU A 167 33.11 -30.75 -17.39
N ALA A 168 34.01 -31.70 -17.58
CA ALA A 168 34.19 -32.52 -18.77
C ALA A 168 33.19 -33.69 -18.95
N SER A 169 33.19 -34.18 -20.18
CA SER A 169 32.41 -35.27 -20.79
C SER A 169 32.57 -36.67 -20.19
N SER A 170 31.50 -37.48 -20.24
CA SER A 170 31.56 -38.94 -20.50
C SER A 170 30.27 -39.51 -21.12
N GLU A 171 30.42 -40.03 -22.34
CA GLU A 171 29.79 -41.17 -23.06
C GLU A 171 28.32 -41.65 -22.83
N ALA A 172 27.54 -41.55 -23.92
CA ALA A 172 26.84 -42.61 -24.70
C ALA A 172 25.59 -43.42 -24.21
N HIS A 173 24.51 -43.33 -25.04
CA HIS A 173 23.60 -44.42 -25.56
C HIS A 173 22.30 -44.85 -24.76
N PRO A 174 21.25 -45.46 -25.39
CA PRO A 174 19.94 -44.79 -25.67
C PRO A 174 18.60 -45.54 -25.33
N LEU A 175 17.51 -44.76 -25.09
CA LEU A 175 16.03 -45.03 -25.24
C LEU A 175 15.42 -46.29 -24.51
N PRO A 176 14.07 -46.54 -24.39
CA PRO A 176 12.86 -45.91 -24.98
C PRO A 176 11.57 -45.82 -24.08
N GLY A 177 10.49 -45.25 -24.67
CA GLY A 177 9.06 -45.54 -24.39
C GLY A 177 8.37 -44.60 -23.39
N GLY A 178 7.20 -43.99 -23.62
CA GLY A 178 6.09 -44.15 -24.56
C GLY A 178 4.98 -43.13 -24.17
N PRO A 179 3.72 -43.26 -24.60
CA PRO A 179 3.11 -42.39 -25.60
C PRO A 179 1.95 -41.48 -25.14
N GLU A 180 1.48 -40.70 -26.13
CA GLU A 180 0.34 -39.78 -26.25
C GLU A 180 -1.02 -40.26 -25.67
N TRP A 181 -1.91 -39.29 -25.42
CA TRP A 181 -3.35 -39.50 -25.58
C TRP A 181 -4.03 -38.29 -26.24
N GLU A 182 -4.82 -38.60 -27.26
CA GLU A 182 -5.62 -37.71 -28.11
C GLU A 182 -7.01 -37.40 -27.52
N VAL A 183 -7.61 -36.36 -28.11
CA VAL A 183 -8.97 -35.81 -27.95
C VAL A 183 -10.04 -36.69 -28.62
N LYS A 184 -11.26 -36.73 -28.05
CA LYS A 184 -12.52 -36.90 -28.80
C LYS A 184 -13.65 -36.06 -28.18
N GLY A 185 -14.46 -35.43 -29.04
CA GLY A 185 -15.65 -34.65 -28.70
C GLY A 185 -16.98 -35.34 -29.05
N GLU A 186 -18.02 -34.50 -29.20
CA GLU A 186 -19.45 -34.75 -29.54
C GLU A 186 -20.35 -35.16 -28.35
N ASP A 187 -21.60 -34.69 -28.15
CA ASP A 187 -22.52 -33.76 -28.83
C ASP A 187 -23.79 -33.52 -27.93
N GLN A 188 -24.64 -32.54 -28.31
CA GLN A 188 -26.07 -32.35 -27.99
C GLN A 188 -26.57 -31.41 -26.85
N ARG A 189 -26.89 -30.18 -27.29
CA ARG A 189 -28.11 -29.34 -27.10
C ARG A 189 -29.20 -29.77 -26.09
N GLN A 190 -29.68 -28.83 -25.26
CA GLN A 190 -31.07 -28.30 -25.35
C GLN A 190 -31.29 -27.00 -24.53
N GLU A 191 -32.12 -26.11 -25.08
CA GLU A 191 -32.50 -24.76 -24.63
C GLU A 191 -33.60 -24.73 -23.54
N ARG A 192 -33.84 -23.50 -23.01
CA ARG A 192 -35.00 -22.95 -22.27
C ARG A 192 -34.79 -22.90 -20.74
N GLY A 193 -35.06 -21.84 -19.98
CA GLY A 193 -35.71 -20.53 -20.20
C GLY A 193 -36.34 -20.10 -18.86
N ASP A 194 -36.14 -18.83 -18.49
CA ASP A 194 -36.93 -17.95 -17.62
C ASP A 194 -37.13 -18.17 -16.09
N GLU A 195 -37.08 -17.01 -15.41
CA GLU A 195 -37.85 -16.52 -14.25
C GLU A 195 -37.41 -16.79 -12.78
N GLU A 196 -36.87 -15.71 -12.19
CA GLU A 196 -37.30 -14.96 -10.99
C GLU A 196 -37.69 -15.62 -9.63
N GLN A 197 -37.22 -14.92 -8.59
CA GLN A 197 -37.78 -14.66 -7.24
C GLN A 197 -37.35 -15.48 -6.00
N GLU A 198 -36.60 -14.75 -5.15
CA GLU A 198 -36.73 -14.56 -3.69
C GLU A 198 -37.59 -15.54 -2.85
N LYS A 199 -36.99 -16.18 -1.83
CA LYS A 199 -37.19 -15.90 -0.38
C LYS A 199 -36.74 -17.05 0.55
N GLU A 200 -36.18 -16.63 1.70
CA GLU A 200 -36.25 -17.17 3.08
C GLU A 200 -35.91 -18.66 3.32
N GLU A 201 -34.79 -19.00 3.99
CA GLU A 201 -34.49 -19.00 5.44
C GLU A 201 -34.90 -20.29 6.21
N VAL A 202 -33.94 -20.73 7.05
CA VAL A 202 -33.98 -21.59 8.26
C VAL A 202 -33.77 -23.13 8.13
N GLU A 203 -32.98 -23.61 9.11
CA GLU A 203 -32.76 -24.98 9.64
C GLU A 203 -31.56 -25.72 9.01
N GLU A 204 -30.52 -26.16 9.73
CA GLU A 204 -30.30 -26.40 11.16
C GLU A 204 -28.78 -26.45 11.44
N GLU A 205 -28.38 -25.96 12.61
CA GLU A 205 -27.09 -26.25 13.25
C GLU A 205 -27.18 -27.61 13.96
N GLU A 206 -26.13 -28.45 13.89
CA GLU A 206 -25.43 -29.10 15.02
C GLU A 206 -24.61 -30.32 14.54
N GLU A 207 -23.59 -30.67 15.34
CA GLU A 207 -22.67 -31.83 15.25
C GLU A 207 -21.42 -31.59 14.36
N GLU A 208 -20.17 -31.52 14.84
CA GLU A 208 -19.51 -32.16 16.00
C GLU A 208 -18.25 -31.37 16.47
N GLU A 209 -18.12 -31.19 17.79
CA GLU A 209 -16.85 -31.01 18.52
C GLU A 209 -16.46 -32.37 19.15
N MET A 210 -15.29 -32.91 18.79
CA MET A 210 -14.37 -33.81 19.52
C MET A 210 -13.47 -34.45 18.45
N GLU A 211 -12.14 -34.42 18.49
CA GLU A 211 -11.27 -35.11 19.44
C GLU A 211 -9.89 -34.40 19.53
N GLU A 212 -9.38 -34.23 20.76
CA GLU A 212 -7.95 -34.03 21.08
C GLU A 212 -7.45 -35.31 21.80
N GLU A 213 -6.13 -35.52 21.73
CA GLU A 213 -5.27 -36.52 22.42
C GLU A 213 -5.16 -37.89 21.69
N GLU A 214 -4.01 -38.51 21.41
CA GLU A 214 -2.60 -38.40 21.84
C GLU A 214 -1.67 -38.82 20.67
N GLU A 215 -0.43 -38.31 20.62
CA GLU A 215 0.75 -39.20 20.65
C GLU A 215 2.03 -38.39 20.92
N GLY A 216 2.81 -38.85 21.90
CA GLY A 216 4.08 -38.26 22.30
C GLY A 216 5.30 -39.03 21.79
N GLY A 217 6.40 -38.28 21.63
CA GLY A 217 7.76 -38.77 21.87
C GLY A 217 8.63 -39.09 20.65
N LYS A 218 9.58 -38.21 20.33
CA LYS A 218 11.02 -38.41 20.62
C LYS A 218 11.87 -37.24 20.11
N GLU A 219 12.80 -36.83 20.96
CA GLU A 219 13.90 -35.91 20.69
C GLU A 219 14.96 -36.58 19.80
N GLU A 220 15.50 -35.84 18.82
CA GLU A 220 16.88 -36.01 18.34
C GLU A 220 17.40 -34.67 17.79
N GLU A 221 18.56 -34.23 18.30
CA GLU A 221 19.35 -33.10 17.80
C GLU A 221 20.06 -33.48 16.49
N ALA A 222 20.13 -32.58 15.50
CA ALA A 222 21.36 -32.25 14.77
C ALA A 222 21.14 -31.22 13.64
N GLU A 223 22.22 -30.50 13.36
CA GLU A 223 22.42 -29.32 12.54
C GLU A 223 22.22 -29.47 11.01
N GLY A 224 21.91 -28.33 10.38
CA GLY A 224 22.46 -27.95 9.06
C GLY A 224 21.78 -28.51 7.81
N ALA A 225 20.82 -27.77 7.24
CA ALA A 225 20.41 -27.97 5.85
C ALA A 225 19.98 -26.65 5.17
N ARG A 226 20.43 -26.51 3.92
CA ARG A 226 20.19 -25.38 3.01
C ARG A 226 18.73 -25.39 2.54
N ASP A 227 18.07 -24.24 2.60
CA ASP A 227 16.66 -24.09 2.19
C ASP A 227 16.47 -24.31 0.67
N LEU A 228 15.69 -25.34 0.34
CA LEU A 228 14.92 -25.44 -0.90
C LEU A 228 13.50 -24.91 -0.65
N PRO A 229 12.81 -24.30 -1.64
CA PRO A 229 11.50 -23.69 -1.41
C PRO A 229 10.38 -24.74 -1.30
N PRO A 230 9.36 -24.50 -0.43
CA PRO A 230 8.19 -25.39 -0.30
C PRO A 230 7.18 -25.20 -1.45
N PRO A 231 6.28 -26.18 -1.69
CA PRO A 231 5.34 -26.16 -2.81
C PRO A 231 4.20 -25.15 -2.63
N LEU A 232 3.64 -24.71 -3.76
CA LEU A 232 2.54 -23.73 -3.86
C LEU A 232 1.29 -24.20 -3.10
N GLY A 233 0.82 -23.39 -2.15
CA GLY A 233 -0.45 -23.60 -1.47
C GLY A 233 -0.63 -22.93 -0.10
N SER A 234 0.41 -22.32 0.48
CA SER A 234 0.28 -21.58 1.75
C SER A 234 0.06 -20.09 1.51
N THR A 235 -0.90 -19.49 2.21
CA THR A 235 -1.10 -18.04 2.31
C THR A 235 0.23 -17.31 2.46
N SER A 236 0.60 -16.53 1.44
CA SER A 236 1.91 -15.88 1.35
C SER A 236 2.13 -14.96 2.55
N ARG A 237 3.06 -15.33 3.44
CA ARG A 237 3.60 -14.40 4.43
C ARG A 237 4.28 -13.27 3.66
N THR A 238 3.71 -12.07 3.72
CA THR A 238 4.32 -10.86 3.14
C THR A 238 5.74 -10.71 3.67
N LYS A 239 6.73 -10.67 2.77
CA LYS A 239 8.14 -10.50 3.14
C LYS A 239 8.39 -9.01 3.42
N ARG A 240 8.52 -8.64 4.69
CA ARG A 240 8.62 -7.23 5.15
C ARG A 240 10.05 -6.71 5.16
N PHE A 241 10.21 -5.38 5.08
CA PHE A 241 11.52 -4.70 4.99
C PHE A 241 12.34 -5.19 3.81
N VAL A 242 11.65 -5.56 2.73
CA VAL A 242 12.20 -6.06 1.49
C VAL A 242 12.02 -4.97 0.46
N SER A 243 13.10 -4.59 -0.20
CA SER A 243 12.99 -3.85 -1.44
C SER A 243 12.43 -4.79 -2.50
N GLU A 244 11.21 -4.51 -2.93
CA GLU A 244 10.51 -5.22 -3.99
C GLU A 244 10.31 -4.27 -5.17
N ALA A 245 10.19 -4.83 -6.37
CA ALA A 245 9.79 -4.03 -7.52
C ALA A 245 8.35 -3.57 -7.32
N ARG A 246 8.11 -2.27 -7.44
CA ARG A 246 6.78 -1.68 -7.40
C ARG A 246 6.43 -1.16 -8.78
N PHE A 247 5.20 -1.39 -9.22
CA PHE A 247 4.69 -0.94 -10.50
C PHE A 247 3.57 0.05 -10.21
N VAL A 248 3.63 1.22 -10.83
CA VAL A 248 2.64 2.29 -10.68
C VAL A 248 1.86 2.34 -11.99
N GLU A 249 0.72 1.68 -12.00
CA GLU A 249 -0.20 1.65 -13.12
C GLU A 249 -0.92 2.99 -13.23
N THR A 250 -0.72 3.68 -14.35
CA THR A 250 -1.08 5.08 -14.49
C THR A 250 -2.04 5.30 -15.65
N LEU A 251 -3.16 5.97 -15.36
CA LEU A 251 -4.02 6.60 -16.36
C LEU A 251 -3.52 8.02 -16.64
N LEU A 252 -3.20 8.32 -17.90
CA LEU A 252 -2.88 9.68 -18.34
C LEU A 252 -4.09 10.30 -19.04
N VAL A 253 -4.48 11.50 -18.63
CA VAL A 253 -5.61 12.25 -19.19
C VAL A 253 -5.11 13.60 -19.69
N ALA A 254 -5.45 13.95 -20.93
CA ALA A 254 -5.22 15.30 -21.46
C ALA A 254 -6.56 15.95 -21.81
N ASP A 255 -6.74 17.18 -21.36
CA ASP A 255 -7.98 17.92 -21.58
C ASP A 255 -8.07 18.56 -22.98
N ALA A 256 -9.19 19.25 -23.24
CA ALA A 256 -9.44 19.91 -24.52
C ALA A 256 -8.40 20.99 -24.84
N SER A 257 -7.85 21.67 -23.83
CA SER A 257 -6.82 22.69 -24.01
C SER A 257 -5.50 22.09 -24.51
N MET A 258 -5.12 20.91 -23.99
CA MET A 258 -3.98 20.13 -24.46
C MET A 258 -4.19 19.63 -25.90
N ALA A 259 -5.39 19.11 -26.20
CA ALA A 259 -5.75 18.63 -27.53
C ALA A 259 -5.71 19.75 -28.58
N ALA A 260 -6.21 20.93 -28.23
CA ALA A 260 -6.18 22.11 -29.09
C ALA A 260 -4.75 22.61 -29.37
N PHE A 261 -3.85 22.53 -28.38
CA PHE A 261 -2.49 23.03 -28.51
C PHE A 261 -1.56 22.10 -29.29
N TYR A 262 -1.53 20.81 -28.94
CA TYR A 262 -0.58 19.84 -29.52
C TYR A 262 -1.13 19.10 -30.74
N GLY A 263 -2.46 19.04 -30.92
CA GLY A 263 -3.09 18.37 -32.06
C GLY A 263 -2.65 16.91 -32.20
N ALA A 264 -2.09 16.57 -33.36
CA ALA A 264 -1.65 15.21 -33.67
C ALA A 264 -0.45 14.73 -32.82
N ASP A 265 0.37 15.65 -32.30
CA ASP A 265 1.57 15.33 -31.52
C ASP A 265 1.30 15.14 -30.03
N LEU A 266 0.06 15.37 -29.56
CA LEU A 266 -0.30 15.30 -28.14
C LEU A 266 0.09 13.96 -27.49
N GLN A 267 -0.20 12.85 -28.17
CA GLN A 267 0.12 11.52 -27.65
C GLN A 267 1.63 11.37 -27.42
N ASN A 268 2.44 11.77 -28.40
CA ASN A 268 3.89 11.70 -28.29
C ASN A 268 4.41 12.59 -27.18
N HIS A 269 3.80 13.77 -27.01
CA HIS A 269 4.12 14.70 -25.94
C HIS A 269 3.93 14.06 -24.55
N ILE A 270 2.71 13.57 -24.28
CA ILE A 270 2.33 12.97 -22.99
C ILE A 270 3.23 11.77 -22.63
N LEU A 271 3.48 10.88 -23.60
CA LEU A 271 4.35 9.71 -23.37
C LEU A 271 5.81 10.11 -23.15
N THR A 272 6.26 11.21 -23.76
CA THR A 272 7.62 11.75 -23.52
C THR A 272 7.75 12.32 -22.12
N LEU A 273 6.74 13.07 -21.63
CA LEU A 273 6.72 13.55 -20.24
C LEU A 273 6.84 12.39 -19.25
N MET A 274 6.04 11.34 -19.46
CA MET A 274 6.05 10.15 -18.61
C MET A 274 7.37 9.38 -18.70
N SER A 275 8.02 9.32 -19.86
CA SER A 275 9.36 8.73 -20.00
C SER A 275 10.41 9.46 -19.16
N VAL A 276 10.41 10.80 -19.18
CA VAL A 276 11.32 11.61 -18.36
C VAL A 276 11.06 11.37 -16.87
N ALA A 277 9.80 11.41 -16.44
CA ALA A 277 9.43 11.11 -15.06
C ALA A 277 9.85 9.69 -14.64
N ALA A 278 9.61 8.69 -15.48
CA ALA A 278 10.00 7.30 -15.22
C ALA A 278 11.52 7.18 -15.00
N ARG A 279 12.34 7.90 -15.78
CA ARG A 279 13.80 7.94 -15.59
C ARG A 279 14.20 8.57 -14.26
N ILE A 280 13.50 9.60 -13.79
CA ILE A 280 13.74 10.22 -12.48
C ILE A 280 13.43 9.23 -11.34
N TYR A 281 12.33 8.48 -11.43
CA TYR A 281 11.96 7.44 -10.46
C TYR A 281 12.88 6.22 -10.48
N LYS A 282 13.67 6.03 -11.55
CA LYS A 282 14.72 5.00 -11.61
C LYS A 282 16.01 5.39 -10.91
N HIS A 283 16.18 6.65 -10.51
CA HIS A 283 17.43 7.09 -9.91
C HIS A 283 17.64 6.47 -8.51
N PRO A 284 18.84 5.92 -8.18
CA PRO A 284 19.08 5.19 -6.93
C PRO A 284 18.87 6.02 -5.65
N SER A 285 18.93 7.35 -5.75
CA SER A 285 18.67 8.26 -4.63
C SER A 285 17.27 8.11 -4.01
N ILE A 286 16.28 7.58 -4.74
CA ILE A 286 14.93 7.30 -4.21
C ILE A 286 14.89 6.09 -3.27
N ARG A 287 15.97 5.28 -3.27
CA ARG A 287 16.19 4.09 -2.44
C ARG A 287 15.13 2.98 -2.56
N ASN A 288 14.38 2.97 -3.65
CA ASN A 288 13.30 2.01 -3.92
C ASN A 288 13.24 1.66 -5.41
N SER A 289 12.75 0.47 -5.73
CA SER A 289 12.55 0.03 -7.12
C SER A 289 11.14 0.41 -7.58
N ILE A 290 10.98 1.58 -8.18
CA ILE A 290 9.70 2.07 -8.73
C ILE A 290 9.72 1.95 -10.26
N ASN A 291 8.62 1.46 -10.83
CA ASN A 291 8.40 1.32 -12.27
C ASN A 291 7.11 2.08 -12.61
N LEU A 292 7.19 3.13 -13.43
CA LEU A 292 6.00 3.81 -13.89
C LEU A 292 5.49 3.14 -15.16
N MET A 293 4.22 2.72 -15.15
CA MET A 293 3.59 1.97 -16.22
C MET A 293 2.34 2.71 -16.71
N VAL A 294 2.29 3.04 -18.00
CA VAL A 294 1.08 3.69 -18.55
C VAL A 294 0.16 2.60 -19.06
N VAL A 295 -0.99 2.43 -18.42
CA VAL A 295 -1.98 1.40 -18.80
C VAL A 295 -3.06 1.96 -19.72
N LYS A 296 -3.38 3.26 -19.61
CA LYS A 296 -4.42 3.90 -20.41
C LYS A 296 -4.14 5.38 -20.66
N VAL A 297 -4.53 5.87 -21.85
CA VAL A 297 -4.47 7.30 -22.19
C VAL A 297 -5.85 7.77 -22.67
N LEU A 298 -6.38 8.82 -22.05
CA LEU A 298 -7.63 9.47 -22.44
C LEU A 298 -7.34 10.88 -22.97
N ILE A 299 -7.84 11.18 -24.16
CA ILE A 299 -7.76 12.53 -24.75
C ILE A 299 -9.17 13.09 -24.84
N VAL A 300 -9.44 14.13 -24.06
CA VAL A 300 -10.71 14.85 -24.10
C VAL A 300 -10.60 15.92 -25.18
N GLU A 301 -11.39 15.82 -26.24
CA GLU A 301 -11.40 16.81 -27.32
C GLU A 301 -12.45 17.90 -27.11
N ASP A 302 -13.50 17.60 -26.34
CA ASP A 302 -14.58 18.51 -26.01
C ASP A 302 -14.76 18.55 -24.49
N GLU A 303 -14.66 19.75 -23.92
CA GLU A 303 -14.73 20.03 -22.48
C GLU A 303 -15.95 19.40 -21.81
N LYS A 304 -17.08 19.27 -22.52
CA LYS A 304 -18.32 18.68 -21.97
C LYS A 304 -18.18 17.23 -21.51
N TRP A 305 -17.19 16.49 -22.04
CA TRP A 305 -16.93 15.09 -21.68
C TRP A 305 -15.81 14.96 -20.65
N GLY A 306 -15.04 16.01 -20.42
CA GLY A 306 -13.92 16.04 -19.48
C GLY A 306 -14.32 16.36 -18.04
N PRO A 307 -13.35 16.32 -17.11
CA PRO A 307 -13.53 16.89 -15.79
C PRO A 307 -13.67 18.43 -15.89
N GLU A 308 -14.40 19.03 -14.95
CA GLU A 308 -14.43 20.49 -14.82
C GLU A 308 -13.06 21.02 -14.36
N VAL A 309 -12.41 21.79 -15.23
CA VAL A 309 -11.11 22.44 -15.00
C VAL A 309 -11.31 23.94 -14.74
N SER A 310 -10.65 24.46 -13.71
CA SER A 310 -10.68 25.88 -13.32
C SER A 310 -9.30 26.38 -12.91
N ASP A 311 -9.16 27.68 -12.71
CA ASP A 311 -7.96 28.29 -12.12
C ASP A 311 -7.70 27.84 -10.68
N ASN A 312 -8.71 27.32 -9.98
CA ASN A 312 -8.52 26.73 -8.66
C ASN A 312 -8.06 25.27 -8.77
N GLY A 313 -6.74 25.05 -8.69
CA GLY A 313 -6.13 23.72 -8.79
C GLY A 313 -6.70 22.70 -7.80
N GLY A 314 -7.06 23.10 -6.58
CA GLY A 314 -7.69 22.20 -5.59
C GLY A 314 -9.11 21.77 -5.96
N LEU A 315 -9.90 22.67 -6.57
CA LEU A 315 -11.22 22.32 -7.10
C LEU A 315 -11.09 21.40 -8.33
N THR A 316 -10.17 21.72 -9.23
CA THR A 316 -9.85 20.90 -10.41
C THR A 316 -9.42 19.49 -9.99
N LEU A 317 -8.54 19.35 -8.99
CA LEU A 317 -8.15 18.06 -8.43
C LEU A 317 -9.37 17.27 -7.96
N ARG A 318 -10.22 17.85 -7.09
CA ARG A 318 -11.42 17.17 -6.58
C ARG A 318 -12.35 16.69 -7.70
N ASN A 319 -12.58 17.54 -8.69
CA ASN A 319 -13.42 17.23 -9.84
C ASN A 319 -12.83 16.09 -10.67
N PHE A 320 -11.52 16.13 -10.94
CA PHE A 320 -10.82 15.08 -11.68
C PHE A 320 -10.81 13.74 -10.94
N CYS A 321 -10.51 13.72 -9.64
CA CYS A 321 -10.52 12.51 -8.81
C CYS A 321 -11.89 11.82 -8.82
N SER A 322 -12.98 12.61 -8.81
CA SER A 322 -14.34 12.09 -8.94
C SER A 322 -14.63 11.55 -10.34
N TRP A 323 -14.16 12.24 -11.38
CA TRP A 323 -14.38 11.89 -12.77
C TRP A 323 -13.64 10.62 -13.20
N GLN A 324 -12.36 10.47 -12.85
CA GLN A 324 -11.51 9.35 -13.29
C GLN A 324 -12.06 8.00 -12.86
N ARG A 325 -12.76 7.95 -11.71
CA ARG A 325 -13.32 6.72 -11.13
C ARG A 325 -14.25 5.98 -12.08
N ARG A 326 -14.89 6.69 -13.02
CA ARG A 326 -15.79 6.09 -14.02
C ARG A 326 -15.05 5.17 -14.99
N PHE A 327 -13.73 5.31 -15.07
CA PHE A 327 -12.86 4.56 -15.96
C PHE A 327 -11.96 3.56 -15.21
N ASN A 328 -11.94 3.58 -13.87
CA ASN A 328 -11.11 2.67 -13.09
C ASN A 328 -11.86 1.37 -12.78
N GLN A 329 -11.24 0.24 -13.09
CA GLN A 329 -11.82 -1.06 -12.84
C GLN A 329 -11.63 -1.45 -11.37
N PRO A 330 -12.61 -2.08 -10.69
CA PRO A 330 -12.49 -2.38 -9.26
C PRO A 330 -11.45 -3.43 -8.91
N SER A 331 -11.05 -4.27 -9.86
CA SER A 331 -10.09 -5.36 -9.63
C SER A 331 -8.71 -4.96 -10.13
N ASP A 332 -7.70 -4.99 -9.25
CA ASP A 332 -6.27 -4.82 -9.56
C ASP A 332 -5.83 -5.64 -10.78
N ARG A 333 -6.33 -6.88 -10.87
CA ARG A 333 -5.92 -7.82 -11.93
C ARG A 333 -6.46 -7.45 -13.31
N HIS A 334 -7.36 -6.48 -13.39
CA HIS A 334 -7.94 -6.09 -14.65
C HIS A 334 -6.93 -5.26 -15.45
N PRO A 335 -6.68 -5.53 -16.74
CA PRO A 335 -5.70 -4.79 -17.54
C PRO A 335 -5.92 -3.27 -17.63
N GLU A 336 -7.19 -2.82 -17.58
CA GLU A 336 -7.57 -1.40 -17.48
C GLU A 336 -7.68 -0.85 -16.04
N HIS A 337 -7.29 -1.61 -15.02
CA HIS A 337 -7.09 -1.05 -13.69
C HIS A 337 -5.93 -0.06 -13.71
N PHE A 338 -5.98 0.93 -12.83
CA PHE A 338 -4.84 1.81 -12.57
C PHE A 338 -4.81 2.24 -11.11
N ASP A 339 -3.60 2.25 -10.54
CA ASP A 339 -3.32 2.75 -9.21
C ASP A 339 -3.59 4.25 -9.10
N THR A 340 -3.24 5.01 -10.14
CA THR A 340 -3.28 6.48 -10.10
C THR A 340 -3.64 7.10 -11.44
N ALA A 341 -4.24 8.30 -11.39
CA ALA A 341 -4.62 9.06 -12.57
C ALA A 341 -3.99 10.46 -12.59
N ILE A 342 -3.56 10.90 -13.76
CA ILE A 342 -2.86 12.18 -13.94
C ILE A 342 -3.57 12.98 -15.02
N LEU A 343 -4.02 14.19 -14.67
CA LEU A 343 -4.59 15.15 -15.62
C LEU A 343 -3.54 16.17 -16.05
N LEU A 344 -3.37 16.32 -17.36
CA LEU A 344 -2.58 17.37 -17.99
C LEU A 344 -3.53 18.41 -18.59
N THR A 345 -3.28 19.68 -18.27
CA THR A 345 -4.06 20.83 -18.74
C THR A 345 -3.16 22.02 -19.05
N ARG A 346 -3.56 22.87 -20.01
CA ARG A 346 -2.93 24.18 -20.26
C ARG A 346 -3.63 25.31 -19.47
N GLN A 347 -4.53 24.98 -18.55
CA GLN A 347 -5.14 25.93 -17.64
C GLN A 347 -4.16 26.32 -16.53
N ASN A 348 -3.93 27.62 -16.36
CA ASN A 348 -3.09 28.13 -15.28
C ASN A 348 -3.81 28.01 -13.93
N PHE A 349 -3.12 27.50 -12.91
CA PHE A 349 -3.67 27.46 -11.56
C PHE A 349 -3.27 28.68 -10.74
N CYS A 350 -4.26 29.37 -10.18
CA CYS A 350 -4.12 30.62 -9.44
C CYS A 350 -4.66 30.50 -8.01
N GLY A 351 -3.90 31.01 -7.04
CA GLY A 351 -4.32 31.12 -5.65
C GLY A 351 -5.29 32.28 -5.41
N LYS A 352 -5.84 32.36 -4.18
CA LYS A 352 -6.81 33.40 -3.78
C LYS A 352 -6.29 34.84 -3.90
N GLU A 353 -4.98 35.03 -4.01
CA GLU A 353 -4.32 36.35 -4.15
C GLU A 353 -3.97 36.68 -5.61
N GLY A 354 -4.39 35.87 -6.59
CA GLY A 354 -4.10 36.06 -8.01
C GLY A 354 -2.68 35.69 -8.44
N MET A 355 -1.87 35.12 -7.53
CA MET A 355 -0.58 34.51 -7.87
C MET A 355 -0.81 33.15 -8.51
N CYS A 356 -0.27 32.95 -9.71
CA CYS A 356 -0.44 31.73 -10.52
C CYS A 356 0.87 30.96 -10.65
N ASP A 357 1.57 30.77 -9.53
CA ASP A 357 2.87 30.07 -9.50
C ASP A 357 2.72 28.55 -9.24
N THR A 358 1.48 28.06 -9.11
CA THR A 358 1.20 26.64 -8.80
C THR A 358 1.14 25.84 -10.09
N LEU A 359 2.11 24.95 -10.31
CA LEU A 359 2.18 24.13 -11.53
C LEU A 359 1.48 22.77 -11.39
N GLY A 360 1.15 22.34 -10.18
CA GLY A 360 0.53 21.05 -9.94
C GLY A 360 -0.10 20.95 -8.56
N VAL A 361 -1.05 20.02 -8.41
CA VAL A 361 -1.70 19.72 -7.14
C VAL A 361 -2.01 18.23 -7.02
N ALA A 362 -1.71 17.64 -5.87
CA ALA A 362 -2.08 16.28 -5.50
C ALA A 362 -2.33 16.15 -3.98
N ASP A 363 -3.07 15.12 -3.58
CA ASP A 363 -3.17 14.71 -2.18
C ASP A 363 -1.95 13.87 -1.76
N ILE A 364 -1.56 13.95 -0.48
CA ILE A 364 -0.38 13.24 0.03
C ILE A 364 -0.74 11.84 0.52
N GLY A 365 -0.04 10.82 0.01
CA GLY A 365 -0.10 9.43 0.52
C GLY A 365 -1.38 8.69 0.18
N THR A 366 -1.95 9.00 -0.98
CA THR A 366 -3.25 8.47 -1.45
C THR A 366 -3.12 7.43 -2.56
N ILE A 367 -1.91 6.93 -2.84
CA ILE A 367 -1.66 6.03 -4.00
C ILE A 367 -2.60 4.82 -4.08
N CYS A 368 -2.92 4.16 -2.96
CA CYS A 368 -3.87 3.03 -2.94
C CYS A 368 -5.27 3.44 -2.45
N ASP A 369 -5.62 4.73 -2.47
CA ASP A 369 -6.99 5.22 -2.25
C ASP A 369 -7.65 5.51 -3.61
N PRO A 370 -8.56 4.66 -4.12
CA PRO A 370 -9.16 4.82 -5.44
C PRO A 370 -9.99 6.11 -5.59
N ASN A 371 -10.34 6.79 -4.49
CA ASN A 371 -11.08 8.05 -4.52
C ASN A 371 -10.17 9.28 -4.59
N LYS A 372 -8.88 9.14 -4.26
CA LYS A 372 -7.95 10.26 -4.05
C LYS A 372 -6.57 10.05 -4.68
N SER A 373 -6.33 8.93 -5.34
CA SER A 373 -5.10 8.67 -6.10
C SER A 373 -5.14 9.40 -7.45
N CYS A 374 -4.83 10.68 -7.42
CA CYS A 374 -4.97 11.57 -8.56
C CYS A 374 -4.06 12.79 -8.40
N SER A 375 -3.61 13.33 -9.54
CA SER A 375 -2.85 14.58 -9.60
C SER A 375 -3.27 15.39 -10.82
N VAL A 376 -3.20 16.72 -10.70
CA VAL A 376 -3.43 17.66 -11.81
C VAL A 376 -2.18 18.47 -12.06
N ILE A 377 -1.75 18.58 -13.31
CA ILE A 377 -0.50 19.23 -13.72
C ILE A 377 -0.81 20.24 -14.82
N GLU A 378 -0.31 21.46 -14.63
CA GLU A 378 -0.19 22.49 -15.66
C GLU A 378 0.93 22.12 -16.62
N ASP A 379 0.61 22.01 -17.91
CA ASP A 379 1.57 21.73 -18.95
C ASP A 379 2.36 23.00 -19.31
N GLU A 380 3.67 22.95 -19.09
CA GLU A 380 4.63 23.96 -19.53
C GLU A 380 5.67 23.35 -20.50
N GLY A 381 5.23 22.46 -21.38
CA GLY A 381 6.11 21.70 -22.27
C GLY A 381 6.88 20.62 -21.51
N LEU A 382 8.12 20.32 -21.92
CA LEU A 382 8.90 19.21 -21.33
C LEU A 382 9.13 19.36 -19.82
N GLN A 383 9.06 20.59 -19.29
CA GLN A 383 9.20 20.89 -17.87
C GLN A 383 8.08 20.25 -17.02
N ALA A 384 6.90 20.04 -17.59
CA ALA A 384 5.78 19.38 -16.95
C ALA A 384 6.14 17.96 -16.48
N ALA A 385 7.17 17.31 -17.04
CA ALA A 385 7.64 16.01 -16.58
C ALA A 385 8.18 16.04 -15.14
N TYR A 386 8.80 17.15 -14.74
CA TYR A 386 9.33 17.33 -13.38
C TYR A 386 8.20 17.63 -12.39
N THR A 387 7.23 18.45 -12.81
CA THR A 387 5.99 18.68 -12.05
C THR A 387 5.22 17.38 -11.88
N LEU A 388 5.05 16.58 -12.94
CA LEU A 388 4.43 15.26 -12.88
C LEU A 388 5.15 14.36 -11.88
N ALA A 389 6.49 14.31 -11.93
CA ALA A 389 7.27 13.51 -10.99
C ALA A 389 7.13 14.00 -9.54
N HIS A 390 7.03 15.32 -9.32
CA HIS A 390 6.79 15.95 -8.02
C HIS A 390 5.41 15.60 -7.46
N GLU A 391 4.34 15.80 -8.25
CA GLU A 391 2.97 15.51 -7.81
C GLU A 391 2.75 14.02 -7.54
N LEU A 392 3.34 13.14 -8.38
CA LEU A 392 3.33 11.71 -8.09
C LEU A 392 4.09 11.39 -6.78
N GLY A 393 5.09 12.20 -6.42
CA GLY A 393 5.81 12.10 -5.15
C GLY A 393 4.87 12.34 -3.97
N HIS A 394 3.99 13.36 -4.05
CA HIS A 394 2.94 13.59 -3.06
C HIS A 394 2.00 12.39 -2.96
N VAL A 395 1.47 11.89 -4.08
CA VAL A 395 0.61 10.69 -4.10
C VAL A 395 1.30 9.50 -3.42
N LEU A 396 2.62 9.36 -3.62
CA LEU A 396 3.52 8.40 -2.97
C LEU A 396 4.01 8.81 -1.56
N SER A 397 3.27 9.70 -0.90
CA SER A 397 3.43 10.13 0.49
C SER A 397 4.66 10.99 0.81
N MET A 398 5.36 11.52 -0.19
CA MET A 398 6.52 12.38 0.02
C MET A 398 6.06 13.82 0.28
N PRO A 399 6.34 14.41 1.46
CA PRO A 399 6.08 15.83 1.69
C PRO A 399 7.17 16.69 1.02
N HIS A 400 6.94 18.00 0.97
CA HIS A 400 8.00 18.93 0.57
C HIS A 400 9.22 18.86 1.50
N ASP A 401 10.40 19.06 0.92
CA ASP A 401 11.67 18.96 1.63
C ASP A 401 11.85 20.04 2.72
N ASP A 402 11.21 21.20 2.58
CA ASP A 402 11.22 22.27 3.57
C ASP A 402 10.14 22.11 4.66
N SER A 403 9.35 21.05 4.60
CA SER A 403 8.30 20.79 5.59
C SER A 403 8.89 20.60 7.00
N LYS A 404 8.13 20.97 8.03
CA LYS A 404 8.56 20.80 9.44
C LYS A 404 8.98 19.36 9.77
N PRO A 405 8.26 18.31 9.33
CA PRO A 405 8.68 16.92 9.59
C PRO A 405 10.03 16.59 8.96
N CYS A 406 10.27 17.02 7.72
CA CYS A 406 11.53 16.84 7.02
C CYS A 406 12.68 17.60 7.70
N THR A 407 12.47 18.89 7.98
CA THR A 407 13.47 19.76 8.62
C THR A 407 13.84 19.28 10.02
N ARG A 408 12.88 18.71 10.77
CA ARG A 408 13.13 18.15 12.11
C ARG A 408 14.03 16.92 12.08
N LEU A 409 13.91 16.07 11.05
CA LEU A 409 14.64 14.80 10.96
C LEU A 409 15.98 14.93 10.25
N PHE A 410 16.06 15.76 9.20
CA PHE A 410 17.21 15.84 8.32
C PHE A 410 17.88 17.22 8.31
N GLY A 411 17.34 18.20 9.06
CA GLY A 411 17.76 19.59 8.98
C GLY A 411 17.25 20.29 7.70
N PRO A 412 17.62 21.57 7.48
CA PRO A 412 17.24 22.29 6.28
C PRO A 412 17.87 21.62 5.05
N MET A 413 17.04 21.19 4.11
CA MET A 413 17.48 20.58 2.85
C MET A 413 17.57 21.63 1.74
N GLY A 414 18.43 21.37 0.75
CA GLY A 414 18.63 22.29 -0.38
C GLY A 414 17.40 22.38 -1.28
N LYS A 415 17.28 23.46 -2.05
CA LYS A 415 16.17 23.69 -3.00
C LYS A 415 16.39 23.00 -4.35
N HIS A 416 17.12 21.88 -4.35
CA HIS A 416 17.65 21.25 -5.57
C HIS A 416 17.18 19.80 -5.76
N HIS A 417 16.23 19.36 -4.96
CA HIS A 417 15.63 18.03 -5.03
C HIS A 417 14.24 18.12 -5.65
N MET A 418 13.72 16.98 -6.12
CA MET A 418 12.42 16.90 -6.77
C MET A 418 11.29 17.45 -5.91
N MET A 419 11.30 17.19 -4.60
CA MET A 419 10.26 17.62 -3.66
C MET A 419 10.50 19.02 -3.06
N ALA A 420 11.34 19.85 -3.69
CA ALA A 420 11.45 21.25 -3.33
C ALA A 420 10.15 21.99 -3.73
N PRO A 421 9.59 22.86 -2.86
CA PRO A 421 8.32 23.57 -3.14
C PRO A 421 8.47 24.65 -4.22
N LEU A 422 9.69 25.13 -4.44
CA LEU A 422 10.03 26.05 -5.52
C LEU A 422 11.13 25.38 -6.34
N PHE A 423 10.78 25.09 -7.59
CA PHE A 423 11.67 24.41 -8.50
C PHE A 423 12.58 25.42 -9.20
N ILE A 424 13.87 25.47 -8.80
CA ILE A 424 14.87 26.37 -9.40
C ILE A 424 15.88 25.58 -10.25
N HIS A 425 16.31 24.41 -9.79
CA HIS A 425 17.29 23.59 -10.49
C HIS A 425 17.30 22.19 -9.86
N LEU A 426 17.23 21.12 -10.66
CA LEU A 426 17.36 19.75 -10.16
C LEU A 426 18.82 19.31 -10.12
N ASN A 427 19.28 18.88 -8.95
CA ASN A 427 20.53 18.13 -8.86
C ASN A 427 20.33 16.71 -9.40
N LYS A 428 20.69 16.48 -10.66
CA LYS A 428 20.55 15.16 -11.33
C LYS A 428 21.39 14.05 -10.71
N THR A 429 22.43 14.35 -9.94
CA THR A 429 23.22 13.33 -9.20
C THR A 429 22.50 12.86 -7.94
N LEU A 430 21.61 13.68 -7.38
CA LEU A 430 20.84 13.36 -6.18
C LEU A 430 19.45 14.02 -6.27
N PRO A 431 18.61 13.58 -7.23
CA PRO A 431 17.33 14.20 -7.51
C PRO A 431 16.35 14.03 -6.35
N TRP A 432 16.41 12.92 -5.61
CA TRP A 432 15.56 12.67 -4.45
C TRP A 432 16.30 12.96 -3.16
N SER A 433 15.65 13.68 -2.23
CA SER A 433 16.22 13.95 -0.91
C SER A 433 16.18 12.70 -0.02
N PRO A 434 17.01 12.65 1.04
CA PRO A 434 16.88 11.61 2.07
C PRO A 434 15.49 11.58 2.72
N CYS A 435 14.81 12.73 2.82
CA CYS A 435 13.46 12.80 3.37
C CYS A 435 12.45 12.10 2.44
N SER A 436 12.45 12.42 1.15
CA SER A 436 11.56 11.79 0.15
C SER A 436 11.75 10.28 0.12
N ALA A 437 13.01 9.82 0.06
CA ALA A 437 13.35 8.40 0.04
C ALA A 437 12.90 7.67 1.32
N MET A 438 12.99 8.32 2.49
CA MET A 438 12.52 7.78 3.76
C MET A 438 10.99 7.64 3.77
N TYR A 439 10.23 8.67 3.40
CA TYR A 439 8.77 8.62 3.42
C TYR A 439 8.21 7.56 2.46
N LEU A 440 8.75 7.45 1.25
CA LEU A 440 8.37 6.38 0.33
C LEU A 440 8.70 5.00 0.92
N THR A 441 9.89 4.85 1.51
CA THR A 441 10.29 3.61 2.17
C THR A 441 9.31 3.22 3.28
N GLU A 442 8.89 4.17 4.10
CA GLU A 442 7.92 3.92 5.18
C GLU A 442 6.52 3.60 4.65
N LEU A 443 6.07 4.26 3.58
CA LEU A 443 4.80 3.93 2.91
C LEU A 443 4.80 2.46 2.45
N LEU A 444 5.85 2.05 1.74
CA LEU A 444 5.97 0.71 1.16
C LEU A 444 6.18 -0.38 2.24
N ASP A 445 7.09 -0.17 3.19
CA ASP A 445 7.33 -1.12 4.28
C ASP A 445 6.13 -1.20 5.25
N GLY A 446 5.35 -0.12 5.36
CA GLY A 446 4.12 -0.04 6.14
C GLY A 446 2.93 -0.78 5.52
N GLY A 447 3.04 -1.26 4.28
CA GLY A 447 1.95 -1.94 3.56
C GLY A 447 0.89 -0.98 3.02
N HIS A 448 1.18 0.32 2.98
CA HIS A 448 0.27 1.34 2.44
C HIS A 448 0.40 1.52 0.92
N GLY A 449 1.37 0.84 0.30
CA GLY A 449 1.59 0.79 -1.15
C GLY A 449 1.48 -0.62 -1.73
N ASP A 450 0.65 -1.47 -1.13
CA ASP A 450 0.52 -2.89 -1.53
C ASP A 450 -0.21 -3.09 -2.88
N CYS A 451 -0.99 -2.10 -3.35
CA CYS A 451 -1.55 -2.09 -4.71
C CYS A 451 -0.45 -2.05 -5.79
N LEU A 452 0.76 -1.59 -5.44
CA LEU A 452 1.86 -1.45 -6.40
C LEU A 452 2.68 -2.74 -6.59
N LEU A 453 2.24 -3.88 -6.05
CA LEU A 453 3.04 -5.11 -6.00
C LEU A 453 2.96 -5.92 -7.29
N ASP A 454 1.81 -5.90 -7.94
CA ASP A 454 1.58 -6.58 -9.20
C ASP A 454 2.08 -5.75 -10.38
N ALA A 455 2.51 -6.46 -11.41
CA ALA A 455 2.89 -5.85 -12.66
C ALA A 455 1.67 -5.89 -13.61
N PRO A 456 1.41 -4.81 -14.38
CA PRO A 456 0.32 -4.82 -15.34
C PRO A 456 0.47 -5.93 -16.36
N THR A 457 -0.64 -6.52 -16.77
CA THR A 457 -0.68 -7.53 -17.84
C THR A 457 -0.19 -6.94 -19.17
N SER A 458 -0.52 -5.67 -19.43
CA SER A 458 -0.07 -4.91 -20.60
C SER A 458 0.12 -3.44 -20.26
N ALA A 459 1.16 -2.81 -20.81
CA ALA A 459 1.40 -1.38 -20.65
C ALA A 459 1.92 -0.76 -21.94
N LEU A 460 1.62 0.52 -22.14
CA LEU A 460 2.10 1.31 -23.26
C LEU A 460 3.62 1.53 -23.16
N PRO A 461 4.38 1.24 -24.23
CA PRO A 461 5.81 1.45 -24.22
C PRO A 461 6.14 2.94 -24.17
N LEU A 462 7.02 3.32 -23.23
CA LEU A 462 7.52 4.69 -23.12
C LEU A 462 8.69 4.91 -24.11
N PRO A 463 8.78 6.09 -24.76
CA PRO A 463 9.90 6.43 -25.64
C PRO A 463 11.25 6.35 -24.91
N THR A 464 12.25 5.71 -25.52
CA THR A 464 13.61 5.61 -24.97
C THR A 464 14.59 6.62 -25.54
N ASP A 465 14.25 7.22 -26.68
CA ASP A 465 15.10 8.20 -27.37
C ASP A 465 15.21 9.52 -26.60
N LEU A 466 16.24 10.29 -26.94
CA LEU A 466 16.42 11.64 -26.43
C LEU A 466 15.29 12.56 -26.91
N PRO A 467 14.54 13.23 -26.02
CA PRO A 467 13.39 14.05 -26.41
C PRO A 467 13.75 15.13 -27.43
N GLY A 468 14.92 15.77 -27.30
CA GLY A 468 15.34 16.90 -28.14
C GLY A 468 15.66 16.54 -29.60
N ARG A 469 15.75 15.25 -29.94
CA ARG A 469 15.91 14.78 -31.33
C ARG A 469 14.60 14.75 -32.12
N ARG A 470 13.46 14.92 -31.44
CA ARG A 470 12.14 14.88 -32.08
C ARG A 470 11.77 16.28 -32.54
N ALA A 471 11.15 16.38 -33.72
CA ALA A 471 10.65 17.65 -34.26
C ALA A 471 9.75 18.43 -33.29
N LEU A 472 9.04 17.71 -32.41
CA LEU A 472 8.20 18.27 -31.35
C LEU A 472 8.97 19.09 -30.31
N TYR A 473 10.27 18.86 -30.15
CA TYR A 473 11.12 19.53 -29.16
C TYR A 473 12.32 20.23 -29.84
N GLU A 474 12.16 20.71 -31.07
CA GLU A 474 13.10 21.66 -31.67
C GLU A 474 13.12 22.99 -30.89
N LEU A 475 14.18 23.79 -31.05
CA LEU A 475 14.42 25.00 -30.23
C LEU A 475 13.21 25.96 -30.21
N ASP A 476 12.71 26.31 -31.39
CA ASP A 476 11.54 27.19 -31.52
C ASP A 476 10.27 26.58 -30.94
N GLN A 477 10.12 25.26 -31.04
CA GLN A 477 8.94 24.58 -30.53
C GLN A 477 8.94 24.52 -29.00
N GLN A 478 10.10 24.34 -28.37
CA GLN A 478 10.26 24.45 -26.92
C GLN A 478 9.92 25.87 -26.42
N CYS A 479 10.31 26.92 -27.14
CA CYS A 479 9.88 28.30 -26.84
C CYS A 479 8.35 28.46 -26.90
N LYS A 480 7.71 27.91 -27.94
CA LYS A 480 6.25 27.98 -28.08
C LYS A 480 5.50 27.25 -26.99
N GLN A 481 6.00 26.11 -26.54
CA GLN A 481 5.38 25.33 -25.46
C GLN A 481 5.40 26.10 -24.14
N ILE A 482 6.51 26.76 -23.82
CA ILE A 482 6.70 27.43 -22.52
C ILE A 482 6.08 28.82 -22.48
N PHE A 483 6.20 29.61 -23.56
CA PHE A 483 5.79 31.02 -23.58
C PHE A 483 4.57 31.30 -24.49
N GLY A 484 4.18 30.35 -25.34
CA GLY A 484 3.07 30.46 -26.27
C GLY A 484 3.48 30.60 -27.74
N LEU A 485 2.52 30.44 -28.65
CA LEU A 485 2.75 30.26 -30.10
C LEU A 485 3.52 31.40 -30.80
N GLY A 486 3.55 32.60 -30.21
CA GLY A 486 4.25 33.78 -30.73
C GLY A 486 5.75 33.85 -30.41
N PHE A 487 6.28 32.91 -29.62
CA PHE A 487 7.68 32.92 -29.20
C PHE A 487 8.58 32.04 -30.07
N ARG A 488 9.82 32.47 -30.25
CA ARG A 488 10.90 31.75 -30.96
C ARG A 488 12.20 31.85 -30.19
N HIS A 489 13.18 31.03 -30.54
CA HIS A 489 14.48 31.04 -29.90
C HIS A 489 15.26 32.34 -30.17
N CYS A 490 15.90 32.88 -29.12
CA CYS A 490 16.69 34.11 -29.16
C CYS A 490 17.87 33.99 -30.15
N PRO A 491 18.04 34.92 -31.11
CA PRO A 491 19.17 34.87 -32.04
C PRO A 491 20.51 35.16 -31.33
N ASN A 492 21.62 34.68 -31.91
CA ASN A 492 23.00 34.91 -31.46
C ASN A 492 23.38 34.33 -30.07
N THR A 493 22.71 33.27 -29.62
CA THR A 493 23.14 32.50 -28.44
C THR A 493 24.33 31.59 -28.77
N SER A 494 25.26 31.42 -27.82
CA SER A 494 26.37 30.48 -28.01
C SER A 494 25.88 29.04 -27.89
N ALA A 495 26.60 28.08 -28.48
CA ALA A 495 26.25 26.65 -28.41
C ALA A 495 26.11 26.13 -26.97
N GLN A 496 26.92 26.67 -26.04
CA GLN A 496 26.82 26.31 -24.61
C GLN A 496 25.61 26.95 -23.95
N ASP A 497 25.29 28.21 -24.28
CA ASP A 497 24.10 28.89 -23.75
C ASP A 497 22.81 28.19 -24.23
N ILE A 498 22.81 27.68 -25.46
CA ILE A 498 21.73 26.85 -26.02
C ILE A 498 21.47 25.61 -25.17
N CYS A 499 22.45 25.03 -24.49
CA CYS A 499 22.20 23.87 -23.63
C CYS A 499 21.95 24.25 -22.17
N ALA A 500 22.54 25.35 -21.71
CA ALA A 500 22.45 25.78 -20.32
C ALA A 500 21.08 26.43 -19.99
N GLN A 501 20.52 27.25 -20.88
CA GLN A 501 19.32 28.03 -20.56
C GLN A 501 18.49 28.42 -21.80
N LEU A 502 17.16 28.34 -21.67
CA LEU A 502 16.21 28.71 -22.72
C LEU A 502 15.95 30.22 -22.76
N TRP A 503 16.32 30.84 -23.88
CA TRP A 503 16.03 32.25 -24.17
C TRP A 503 15.12 32.36 -25.38
N CYS A 504 13.97 33.01 -25.20
CA CYS A 504 12.95 33.15 -26.23
C CYS A 504 12.59 34.62 -26.46
N HIS A 505 12.25 34.99 -27.69
CA HIS A 505 11.78 36.33 -28.03
C HIS A 505 10.45 36.25 -28.79
N MET A 506 9.70 37.35 -28.79
CA MET A 506 8.51 37.53 -29.62
C MET A 506 8.86 38.40 -30.84
N ASP A 507 8.35 38.06 -32.01
CA ASP A 507 8.54 38.87 -33.22
C ASP A 507 7.69 40.16 -33.12
N GLY A 508 8.31 41.35 -33.09
CA GLY A 508 7.58 42.63 -33.25
C GLY A 508 7.86 43.76 -32.23
N THR A 509 8.65 43.53 -31.19
CA THR A 509 9.17 44.58 -30.29
C THR A 509 10.71 44.52 -30.23
N GLU A 510 11.36 45.47 -29.56
CA GLU A 510 12.81 45.43 -29.27
C GLU A 510 13.30 44.00 -28.94
N PRO A 511 14.54 43.61 -29.28
CA PRO A 511 15.06 42.24 -29.14
C PRO A 511 15.30 41.88 -27.67
N LEU A 512 14.22 41.84 -26.89
CA LEU A 512 14.20 41.45 -25.51
C LEU A 512 14.01 39.93 -25.46
N CYS A 513 15.04 39.23 -25.01
CA CYS A 513 14.96 37.80 -24.79
C CYS A 513 14.48 37.53 -23.36
N HIS A 514 13.45 36.69 -23.28
CA HIS A 514 12.78 36.25 -22.08
C HIS A 514 13.27 34.85 -21.70
N THR A 515 13.38 34.59 -20.41
CA THR A 515 13.64 33.28 -19.83
C THR A 515 12.78 33.13 -18.59
N LYS A 516 12.40 31.91 -18.22
CA LYS A 516 11.89 31.62 -16.88
C LYS A 516 13.05 31.51 -15.91
N ASN A 517 12.85 31.99 -14.68
CA ASN A 517 13.83 31.86 -13.60
C ASN A 517 13.82 30.40 -13.11
N GLY A 518 14.98 29.74 -13.07
CA GLY A 518 15.08 28.34 -12.64
C GLY A 518 15.04 27.29 -13.76
N SER A 519 15.57 27.61 -14.93
CA SER A 519 15.55 26.75 -16.11
C SER A 519 16.33 25.45 -15.90
N LEU A 520 15.61 24.32 -15.93
CA LEU A 520 16.21 23.06 -16.32
C LEU A 520 16.76 23.17 -17.75
N PRO A 521 17.86 22.45 -18.03
CA PRO A 521 18.41 22.41 -19.37
C PRO A 521 17.37 21.91 -20.38
N TRP A 522 17.59 22.28 -21.64
CA TRP A 522 16.74 21.89 -22.76
C TRP A 522 16.64 20.39 -22.88
N ALA A 523 15.66 19.92 -23.64
CA ALA A 523 15.50 18.51 -23.96
C ALA A 523 16.86 17.89 -24.35
N ASP A 524 17.35 16.93 -23.56
CA ASP A 524 18.59 16.21 -23.93
C ASP A 524 18.40 15.69 -25.37
N GLY A 525 19.46 15.80 -26.18
CA GLY A 525 19.44 15.54 -27.62
C GLY A 525 19.06 16.73 -28.50
N THR A 526 18.80 17.92 -27.95
CA THR A 526 18.56 19.13 -28.75
C THR A 526 19.83 19.51 -29.53
N PRO A 527 19.75 19.81 -30.84
CA PRO A 527 20.91 20.27 -31.60
C PRO A 527 21.43 21.63 -31.10
N CYS A 528 22.71 21.70 -30.72
CA CYS A 528 23.37 22.95 -30.28
C CYS A 528 24.43 23.46 -31.27
N GLY A 529 24.73 22.68 -32.31
CA GLY A 529 25.63 23.03 -33.39
C GLY A 529 25.79 21.88 -34.39
N PRO A 530 26.56 22.07 -35.47
CA PRO A 530 26.81 21.00 -36.44
C PRO A 530 27.47 19.79 -35.77
N GLY A 531 26.79 18.63 -35.78
CA GLY A 531 27.28 17.39 -35.16
C GLY A 531 27.40 17.42 -33.64
N HIS A 532 26.72 18.35 -32.96
CA HIS A 532 26.73 18.50 -31.51
C HIS A 532 25.32 18.55 -30.95
N LEU A 533 25.13 17.92 -29.79
CA LEU A 533 23.84 17.80 -29.11
C LEU A 533 23.97 18.24 -27.65
N CYS A 534 22.88 18.77 -27.11
CA CYS A 534 22.77 19.05 -25.68
C CYS A 534 22.67 17.75 -24.89
N TRP A 535 23.55 17.60 -23.92
CA TRP A 535 23.51 16.54 -22.93
C TRP A 535 23.89 17.12 -21.58
N ASP A 536 22.99 17.00 -20.61
CA ASP A 536 23.21 17.47 -19.26
C ASP A 536 23.61 18.97 -19.16
N GLY A 537 22.92 19.81 -19.94
CA GLY A 537 23.17 21.25 -19.98
C GLY A 537 24.46 21.65 -20.70
N SER A 538 25.17 20.70 -21.31
CA SER A 538 26.41 20.95 -22.06
C SER A 538 26.26 20.57 -23.52
N CYS A 539 26.91 21.32 -24.41
CA CYS A 539 26.94 21.00 -25.84
C CYS A 539 28.09 20.04 -26.13
N LEU A 540 27.78 18.77 -26.42
CA LEU A 540 28.77 17.70 -26.63
C LEU A 540 28.70 17.16 -28.06
N PRO A 541 29.78 16.56 -28.59
CA PRO A 541 29.75 15.86 -29.87
C PRO A 541 28.71 14.74 -29.86
N GLU A 542 27.97 14.59 -30.96
CA GLU A 542 26.90 13.59 -31.08
C GLU A 542 27.38 12.16 -30.76
N GLU A 543 28.59 11.80 -31.19
CA GLU A 543 29.21 10.49 -30.90
C GLU A 543 29.43 10.23 -29.40
N GLU A 544 29.67 11.28 -28.61
CA GLU A 544 29.86 11.17 -27.16
C GLU A 544 28.51 10.97 -26.46
N VAL A 545 27.47 11.68 -26.92
CA VAL A 545 26.10 11.58 -26.39
C VAL A 545 25.49 10.22 -26.69
N ASP A 546 25.69 9.70 -27.91
CA ASP A 546 25.16 8.40 -28.34
C ASP A 546 25.95 7.21 -27.80
N ARG A 547 27.10 7.43 -27.18
CA ARG A 547 27.95 6.34 -26.70
C ARG A 547 27.20 5.54 -25.62
N PRO A 548 26.93 4.24 -25.85
CA PRO A 548 26.23 3.43 -24.86
C PRO A 548 27.10 3.29 -23.62
N LYS A 549 26.56 3.72 -22.48
CA LYS A 549 27.19 3.54 -21.17
C LYS A 549 26.90 2.13 -20.65
N ALA A 550 27.86 1.50 -19.99
CA ALA A 550 27.67 0.18 -19.42
C ALA A 550 26.61 0.23 -18.32
N VAL A 551 25.59 -0.63 -18.44
CA VAL A 551 24.57 -0.81 -17.41
C VAL A 551 25.21 -1.47 -16.20
N VAL A 552 25.04 -0.87 -15.02
CA VAL A 552 25.57 -1.42 -13.75
C VAL A 552 24.39 -1.63 -12.82
N ASP A 553 24.05 -2.89 -12.56
CA ASP A 553 23.03 -3.25 -11.57
C ASP A 553 23.56 -3.01 -10.15
N GLY A 554 22.66 -2.64 -9.24
CA GLY A 554 23.01 -2.39 -7.85
C GLY A 554 23.30 -3.66 -7.06
N GLY A 555 24.24 -3.56 -6.12
CA GLY A 555 24.53 -4.60 -5.13
C GLY A 555 24.33 -4.11 -3.69
N TRP A 556 23.84 -5.00 -2.84
CA TRP A 556 23.67 -4.73 -1.41
C TRP A 556 25.03 -4.64 -0.73
N ALA A 557 25.29 -3.52 -0.06
CA ALA A 557 26.39 -3.41 0.88
C ALA A 557 26.21 -4.38 2.08
N PRO A 558 27.27 -4.63 2.87
CA PRO A 558 27.17 -5.33 4.13
C PRO A 558 26.15 -4.69 5.08
N TRP A 559 25.60 -5.49 5.99
CA TRP A 559 24.72 -4.99 7.05
C TRP A 559 25.47 -4.00 7.95
N GLY A 560 24.86 -2.83 8.16
CA GLY A 560 25.33 -1.86 9.15
C GLY A 560 25.19 -2.38 10.59
N PRO A 561 25.78 -1.67 11.56
CA PRO A 561 25.62 -2.01 12.97
C PRO A 561 24.15 -1.94 13.39
N TRP A 562 23.83 -2.60 14.49
CA TRP A 562 22.53 -2.44 15.14
C TRP A 562 22.41 -1.01 15.67
N GLY A 563 21.28 -0.36 15.36
CA GLY A 563 20.92 0.93 15.92
C GLY A 563 20.51 0.84 17.38
N GLU A 564 20.10 1.97 17.95
CA GLU A 564 19.61 2.01 19.32
C GLU A 564 18.34 1.19 19.51
N CYS A 565 18.18 0.64 20.71
CA CYS A 565 16.96 -0.06 21.07
C CYS A 565 15.82 0.95 21.30
N SER A 566 14.64 0.67 20.74
CA SER A 566 13.46 1.53 20.91
C SER A 566 12.96 1.65 22.35
N ARG A 567 13.34 0.72 23.23
CA ARG A 567 12.93 0.67 24.65
C ARG A 567 14.12 0.27 25.52
N THR A 568 14.07 0.65 26.79
CA THR A 568 15.09 0.32 27.80
C THR A 568 14.70 -0.87 28.69
N CYS A 569 13.46 -1.36 28.57
CA CYS A 569 12.93 -2.54 29.25
C CYS A 569 11.63 -3.00 28.57
N GLY A 570 11.18 -4.20 28.93
CA GLY A 570 9.91 -4.81 28.57
C GLY A 570 9.78 -5.15 27.08
N GLY A 571 10.91 -5.32 26.39
CA GLY A 571 10.98 -5.64 24.97
C GLY A 571 10.92 -4.46 24.03
N GLY A 572 12.08 -3.95 23.63
CA GLY A 572 12.24 -3.04 22.50
C GLY A 572 12.65 -3.75 21.22
N VAL A 573 12.81 -2.97 20.15
CA VAL A 573 13.28 -3.42 18.84
C VAL A 573 14.42 -2.52 18.40
N GLN A 574 15.46 -3.13 17.84
CA GLN A 574 16.58 -2.44 17.20
C GLN A 574 16.70 -2.89 15.75
N PHE A 575 17.18 -2.00 14.89
CA PHE A 575 17.27 -2.24 13.44
C PHE A 575 18.72 -2.20 12.96
N SER A 576 19.04 -3.04 11.98
CA SER A 576 20.25 -2.96 11.17
C SER A 576 19.83 -2.81 9.71
N HIS A 577 20.44 -1.86 9.02
CA HIS A 577 20.11 -1.50 7.64
C HIS A 577 21.29 -1.78 6.73
N ARG A 578 21.01 -1.99 5.44
CA ARG A 578 22.02 -1.99 4.38
C ARG A 578 21.56 -1.15 3.20
N GLU A 579 22.52 -0.64 2.44
CA GLU A 579 22.26 0.25 1.31
C GLU A 579 22.65 -0.43 -0.01
N CYS A 580 21.95 -0.08 -1.09
CA CYS A 580 22.24 -0.56 -2.43
C CYS A 580 23.36 0.28 -3.05
N LYS A 581 24.62 0.00 -2.69
CA LYS A 581 25.78 0.82 -3.06
C LYS A 581 27.05 0.03 -3.38
N ASP A 582 26.98 -1.30 -3.42
CA ASP A 582 28.14 -2.17 -3.66
C ASP A 582 27.90 -3.13 -4.84
N PRO A 583 27.88 -2.61 -6.10
CA PRO A 583 27.99 -1.21 -6.50
C PRO A 583 26.64 -0.46 -6.48
N GLU A 584 26.64 0.87 -6.64
CA GLU A 584 25.41 1.65 -6.85
C GLU A 584 24.87 1.46 -8.28
N PRO A 585 23.54 1.37 -8.49
CA PRO A 585 22.96 1.28 -9.83
C PRO A 585 23.34 2.46 -10.72
N GLN A 586 23.78 2.19 -11.96
CA GLN A 586 24.11 3.22 -12.94
C GLN A 586 23.57 2.89 -14.33
N ASN A 587 23.35 3.95 -15.13
CA ASN A 587 22.99 3.86 -16.54
C ASN A 587 21.77 2.97 -16.83
N GLY A 588 20.73 3.05 -15.99
CA GLY A 588 19.52 2.24 -16.10
C GLY A 588 19.62 0.84 -15.49
N GLY A 589 20.66 0.56 -14.71
CA GLY A 589 20.77 -0.68 -13.94
C GLY A 589 19.68 -0.83 -12.88
N ARG A 590 19.42 -2.09 -12.50
CA ARG A 590 18.34 -2.44 -11.57
C ARG A 590 18.72 -2.05 -10.14
N TYR A 591 17.75 -1.50 -9.41
CA TYR A 591 17.88 -1.30 -7.97
C TYR A 591 17.89 -2.65 -7.24
N CYS A 592 18.56 -2.72 -6.09
CA CYS A 592 18.69 -3.94 -5.31
C CYS A 592 17.34 -4.43 -4.80
N LEU A 593 17.00 -5.69 -5.06
CA LEU A 593 15.85 -6.36 -4.49
C LEU A 593 16.25 -7.23 -3.30
N GLY A 594 15.37 -7.40 -2.32
CA GLY A 594 15.62 -8.20 -1.11
C GLY A 594 15.59 -7.39 0.18
N ARG A 595 15.85 -8.07 1.32
CA ARG A 595 15.79 -7.44 2.67
C ARG A 595 16.72 -6.23 2.75
N ARG A 596 16.19 -5.05 3.08
CA ARG A 596 16.96 -3.81 3.30
C ARG A 596 17.16 -3.47 4.77
N ALA A 597 16.27 -3.97 5.62
CA ALA A 597 16.37 -3.88 7.06
C ALA A 597 16.18 -5.27 7.69
N LYS A 598 16.88 -5.49 8.79
CA LYS A 598 16.61 -6.58 9.72
C LYS A 598 16.41 -5.98 11.11
N TYR A 599 15.62 -6.65 11.92
CA TYR A 599 15.27 -6.20 13.26
C TYR A 599 15.36 -7.37 14.23
N GLN A 600 15.60 -7.06 15.49
CA GLN A 600 15.62 -8.04 16.58
C GLN A 600 15.15 -7.38 17.88
N SER A 601 14.70 -8.20 18.83
CA SER A 601 14.36 -7.73 20.17
C SER A 601 15.60 -7.28 20.96
N CYS A 602 15.40 -6.37 21.90
CA CYS A 602 16.39 -5.88 22.84
C CYS A 602 15.73 -5.47 24.16
N HIS A 603 16.50 -5.43 25.26
CA HIS A 603 16.01 -5.07 26.60
C HIS A 603 14.70 -5.80 26.99
N THR A 604 14.74 -7.15 26.94
CA THR A 604 13.57 -8.02 27.13
C THR A 604 13.18 -8.24 28.59
N GLU A 605 13.99 -7.78 29.53
CA GLU A 605 13.70 -7.77 30.96
C GLU A 605 12.44 -6.95 31.28
N GLU A 606 11.60 -7.41 32.20
CA GLU A 606 10.37 -6.69 32.55
C GLU A 606 10.65 -5.27 33.09
N CYS A 607 9.79 -4.32 32.74
CA CYS A 607 9.90 -2.97 33.25
C CYS A 607 9.52 -2.90 34.74
N PRO A 608 10.09 -1.95 35.50
CA PRO A 608 9.63 -1.66 36.86
C PRO A 608 8.13 -1.35 36.90
N PRO A 609 7.39 -1.80 37.93
CA PRO A 609 5.96 -1.57 38.04
C PRO A 609 5.68 -0.08 38.30
N ASP A 610 5.27 0.65 37.26
CA ASP A 610 4.84 2.05 37.31
C ASP A 610 3.30 2.20 37.34
N GLY A 611 2.58 1.08 37.22
CA GLY A 611 1.12 1.04 37.17
C GLY A 611 0.52 1.53 35.86
N LYS A 612 1.32 1.71 34.79
CA LYS A 612 0.86 2.18 33.47
C LYS A 612 1.40 1.30 32.37
N SER A 613 0.63 1.17 31.28
CA SER A 613 1.18 0.49 30.10
C SER A 613 2.11 1.42 29.32
N PHE A 614 3.08 0.87 28.57
CA PHE A 614 3.96 1.70 27.73
C PHE A 614 3.19 2.53 26.69
N ARG A 615 2.04 2.04 26.23
CA ARG A 615 1.16 2.78 25.32
C ARG A 615 0.42 3.93 26.02
N GLU A 616 0.08 3.75 27.29
CA GLU A 616 -0.52 4.77 28.12
C GLU A 616 0.46 5.92 28.38
N GLN A 617 1.73 5.62 28.67
CA GLN A 617 2.78 6.63 28.77
C GLN A 617 2.91 7.47 27.48
N GLN A 618 2.76 6.84 26.31
CA GLN A 618 2.78 7.54 25.03
C GLN A 618 1.58 8.49 24.84
N CYS A 619 0.37 8.09 25.26
CA CYS A 619 -0.79 8.98 25.24
C CYS A 619 -0.65 10.14 26.24
N GLU A 620 -0.13 9.86 27.44
CA GLU A 620 0.05 10.84 28.51
C GLU A 620 0.96 12.01 28.12
N LYS A 621 1.90 11.79 27.19
CA LYS A 621 2.72 12.85 26.59
C LYS A 621 1.90 14.02 26.01
N TYR A 622 0.63 13.78 25.65
CA TYR A 622 -0.26 14.78 25.08
C TYR A 622 -1.26 15.38 26.09
N ASN A 623 -1.11 15.09 27.39
CA ASN A 623 -1.84 15.77 28.47
C ASN A 623 -1.30 17.20 28.64
N ALA A 624 -1.62 18.09 27.69
CA ALA A 624 -1.11 19.45 27.61
C ALA A 624 -2.25 20.48 27.56
N TYR A 625 -1.95 21.74 27.94
CA TYR A 625 -2.91 22.87 28.00
C TYR A 625 -3.68 23.16 26.72
N ASN A 626 -3.20 22.69 25.57
CA ASN A 626 -3.93 22.83 24.29
C ASN A 626 -5.13 21.88 24.18
N TYR A 627 -5.33 20.98 25.12
CA TYR A 627 -6.42 20.00 25.15
C TYR A 627 -7.12 20.07 26.51
N THR A 628 -8.05 21.02 26.63
CA THR A 628 -8.89 21.17 27.81
C THR A 628 -10.32 20.76 27.50
N ASP A 629 -11.06 20.36 28.54
CA ASP A 629 -12.50 20.23 28.46
C ASP A 629 -13.22 21.59 28.40
N MET A 630 -14.55 21.55 28.33
CA MET A 630 -15.43 22.73 28.34
C MET A 630 -15.28 23.57 29.62
N ASP A 631 -14.77 22.97 30.70
CA ASP A 631 -14.57 23.61 32.00
C ASP A 631 -13.12 24.12 32.18
N GLY A 632 -12.27 23.97 31.16
CA GLY A 632 -10.86 24.39 31.17
C GLY A 632 -9.90 23.42 31.85
N ASN A 633 -10.35 22.22 32.26
CA ASN A 633 -9.49 21.21 32.86
C ASN A 633 -8.76 20.41 31.78
N LEU A 634 -7.52 20.00 32.08
CA LEU A 634 -6.72 19.19 31.16
C LEU A 634 -7.37 17.84 30.88
N LEU A 635 -7.48 17.48 29.61
CA LEU A 635 -7.92 16.15 29.20
C LEU A 635 -6.84 15.11 29.53
N GLN A 636 -7.22 14.03 30.22
CA GLN A 636 -6.37 12.87 30.44
C GLN A 636 -6.53 11.88 29.29
N TRP A 637 -5.51 11.76 28.45
CA TRP A 637 -5.49 10.85 27.30
C TRP A 637 -5.08 9.43 27.72
N VAL A 638 -5.89 8.44 27.33
CA VAL A 638 -5.63 7.01 27.55
C VAL A 638 -5.71 6.24 26.23
N PRO A 639 -5.06 5.06 26.11
CA PRO A 639 -5.11 4.27 24.89
C PRO A 639 -6.53 3.87 24.50
N LYS A 640 -6.82 3.88 23.20
CA LYS A 640 -8.08 3.38 22.62
C LYS A 640 -7.78 2.17 21.75
N TYR A 641 -8.40 1.03 22.07
CA TYR A 641 -8.33 -0.19 21.25
C TYR A 641 -9.68 -0.56 20.67
N ALA A 642 -10.77 -0.37 21.43
CA ALA A 642 -12.14 -0.60 20.95
C ALA A 642 -12.45 0.23 19.69
N GLY A 643 -12.97 -0.41 18.65
CA GLY A 643 -13.29 0.21 17.35
C GLY A 643 -12.08 0.60 16.47
N VAL A 644 -10.86 0.17 16.81
CA VAL A 644 -9.67 0.39 15.96
C VAL A 644 -9.46 -0.83 15.05
N SER A 645 -9.33 -0.59 13.75
CA SER A 645 -9.11 -1.68 12.77
C SER A 645 -7.81 -2.44 13.08
N PRO A 646 -7.72 -3.76 12.82
CA PRO A 646 -6.49 -4.54 13.00
C PRO A 646 -5.24 -3.94 12.33
N ARG A 647 -5.41 -3.30 11.16
CA ARG A 647 -4.32 -2.65 10.42
C ARG A 647 -3.83 -1.36 11.10
N ASP A 648 -4.70 -0.67 11.80
CA ASP A 648 -4.41 0.61 12.45
C ASP A 648 -3.94 0.46 13.92
N ARG A 649 -3.87 -0.78 14.43
CA ARG A 649 -3.51 -1.09 15.83
C ARG A 649 -2.12 -0.66 16.26
N CYS A 650 -1.28 -0.16 15.35
CA CYS A 650 0.03 0.38 15.67
C CYS A 650 0.15 1.88 15.44
N LYS A 651 -0.96 2.59 15.19
CA LYS A 651 -1.05 4.05 15.34
C LYS A 651 -1.34 4.41 16.79
N LEU A 652 -1.06 5.64 17.20
CA LEU A 652 -1.31 6.10 18.58
C LEU A 652 -2.73 6.69 18.69
N PHE A 653 -3.74 5.82 18.77
CA PHE A 653 -5.11 6.20 19.11
C PHE A 653 -5.24 6.43 20.61
N CYS A 654 -5.61 7.64 20.99
CA CYS A 654 -5.87 8.00 22.38
C CYS A 654 -7.28 8.58 22.50
N ARG A 655 -7.98 8.25 23.58
CA ARG A 655 -9.29 8.80 23.95
C ARG A 655 -9.19 9.56 25.25
N ALA A 656 -10.04 10.57 25.45
CA ALA A 656 -10.12 11.22 26.75
C ALA A 656 -10.77 10.28 27.78
N ARG A 657 -10.20 10.22 28.98
CA ARG A 657 -10.68 9.35 30.06
C ARG A 657 -12.10 9.74 30.45
N GLY A 658 -13.02 8.76 30.44
CA GLY A 658 -14.42 8.96 30.78
C GLY A 658 -15.27 9.65 29.70
N ARG A 659 -14.73 9.85 28.49
CA ARG A 659 -15.42 10.53 27.37
C ARG A 659 -15.30 9.72 26.07
N SER A 660 -16.11 10.07 25.08
CA SER A 660 -16.14 9.44 23.74
C SER A 660 -15.17 10.07 22.73
N GLU A 661 -14.67 11.28 23.01
CA GLU A 661 -13.72 11.98 22.15
C GLU A 661 -12.37 11.23 22.03
N PHE A 662 -11.87 11.11 20.81
CA PHE A 662 -10.60 10.45 20.52
C PHE A 662 -9.81 11.16 19.43
N LYS A 663 -8.49 10.92 19.41
CA LYS A 663 -7.55 11.50 18.46
C LYS A 663 -6.44 10.50 18.13
N VAL A 664 -5.90 10.59 16.91
CA VAL A 664 -4.67 9.92 16.50
C VAL A 664 -3.52 10.92 16.64
N PHE A 665 -2.63 10.69 17.61
CA PHE A 665 -1.53 11.63 17.87
C PHE A 665 -0.28 11.36 17.06
N GLU A 666 0.00 10.09 16.76
CA GLU A 666 1.17 9.65 16.01
C GLU A 666 0.77 8.58 14.99
N ALA A 667 1.37 8.64 13.80
CA ALA A 667 1.15 7.67 12.74
C ALA A 667 1.70 6.28 13.08
N LYS A 668 2.64 6.20 14.03
CA LYS A 668 3.14 4.94 14.61
C LYS A 668 3.44 5.11 16.09
N VAL A 669 3.10 4.10 16.89
CA VAL A 669 3.63 3.96 18.25
C VAL A 669 5.11 3.61 18.21
N ILE A 670 5.80 3.81 19.33
CA ILE A 670 7.20 3.41 19.47
C ILE A 670 7.32 1.89 19.30
N ASP A 671 8.31 1.43 18.53
CA ASP A 671 8.50 0.00 18.26
C ASP A 671 8.72 -0.79 19.55
N GLY A 672 8.16 -2.00 19.62
CA GLY A 672 8.09 -2.81 20.85
C GLY A 672 6.83 -2.56 21.69
N THR A 673 5.99 -1.59 21.35
CA THR A 673 4.69 -1.40 22.03
C THR A 673 3.72 -2.54 21.67
N LEU A 674 2.98 -3.07 22.64
CA LEU A 674 1.96 -4.09 22.37
C LEU A 674 0.85 -3.58 21.44
N CYS A 675 0.45 -4.41 20.48
CA CYS A 675 -0.64 -4.15 19.54
C CYS A 675 -2.02 -4.05 20.20
N GLY A 676 -2.20 -4.73 21.32
CA GLY A 676 -3.46 -4.82 22.03
C GLY A 676 -3.28 -5.47 23.39
N PRO A 677 -4.23 -5.27 24.31
CA PRO A 677 -4.19 -5.90 25.63
C PRO A 677 -4.39 -7.43 25.60
N GLU A 678 -4.96 -7.97 24.53
CA GLU A 678 -5.25 -9.40 24.35
C GLU A 678 -4.14 -10.19 23.63
N THR A 679 -3.09 -9.51 23.17
CA THR A 679 -2.07 -10.12 22.31
C THR A 679 -0.68 -9.79 22.83
N LEU A 680 0.24 -10.72 22.58
CA LEU A 680 1.67 -10.53 22.81
C LEU A 680 2.36 -9.93 21.58
N ALA A 681 1.62 -9.74 20.47
CA ALA A 681 2.15 -9.08 19.29
C ALA A 681 2.57 -7.65 19.61
N ILE A 682 3.72 -7.26 19.08
CA ILE A 682 4.28 -5.92 19.25
C ILE A 682 4.26 -5.17 17.93
N CYS A 683 4.23 -3.85 18.02
CA CYS A 683 4.35 -2.95 16.91
C CYS A 683 5.81 -2.85 16.47
N VAL A 684 6.06 -3.10 15.19
CA VAL A 684 7.35 -2.90 14.53
C VAL A 684 7.10 -2.13 13.25
N ARG A 685 7.58 -0.89 13.16
CA ARG A 685 7.39 0.03 12.03
C ARG A 685 5.92 0.22 11.66
N GLY A 686 5.06 0.40 12.67
CA GLY A 686 3.63 0.64 12.45
C GLY A 686 2.81 -0.60 12.09
N GLN A 687 3.37 -1.81 12.17
CA GLN A 687 2.64 -3.06 11.95
C GLN A 687 2.73 -4.01 13.13
N CYS A 688 1.71 -4.84 13.30
CA CYS A 688 1.72 -5.91 14.29
C CYS A 688 2.56 -7.10 13.83
N VAL A 689 3.55 -7.45 14.64
CA VAL A 689 4.42 -8.62 14.47
C VAL A 689 4.25 -9.54 15.67
N LYS A 690 4.24 -10.85 15.42
CA LYS A 690 4.12 -11.85 16.48
C LYS A 690 5.36 -11.78 17.39
N ALA A 691 5.13 -11.80 18.70
CA ALA A 691 6.19 -11.97 19.69
C ALA A 691 5.72 -12.93 20.78
N GLY A 692 6.70 -13.55 21.44
CA GLY A 692 6.46 -14.42 22.58
C GLY A 692 6.21 -13.65 23.87
N CYS A 693 5.83 -14.37 24.91
CA CYS A 693 5.65 -13.80 26.26
C CYS A 693 6.95 -13.37 26.93
N ASP A 694 8.09 -13.71 26.33
CA ASP A 694 9.46 -13.35 26.68
C ASP A 694 9.91 -12.04 26.02
N HIS A 695 8.98 -11.34 25.36
CA HIS A 695 9.21 -10.10 24.60
C HIS A 695 10.16 -10.27 23.40
N VAL A 696 10.35 -11.50 22.93
CA VAL A 696 11.19 -11.82 21.77
C VAL A 696 10.32 -11.94 20.52
N VAL A 697 10.66 -11.17 19.48
CA VAL A 697 10.03 -11.24 18.14
C VAL A 697 10.12 -12.67 17.61
N ASP A 698 9.01 -13.16 17.04
CA ASP A 698 8.86 -14.49 16.47
C ASP A 698 9.14 -15.65 17.46
N SER A 699 9.27 -15.37 18.76
CA SER A 699 9.38 -16.41 19.78
C SER A 699 8.09 -17.23 19.87
N PRO A 700 8.17 -18.57 19.93
CA PRO A 700 7.01 -19.43 20.08
C PRO A 700 6.47 -19.48 21.52
N ARG A 701 7.16 -18.86 22.50
CA ARG A 701 6.78 -18.94 23.91
C ARG A 701 5.44 -18.23 24.18
N LYS A 702 4.53 -18.93 24.85
CA LYS A 702 3.19 -18.43 25.22
C LYS A 702 3.06 -18.32 26.73
N LEU A 703 2.13 -17.48 27.17
CA LEU A 703 1.66 -17.49 28.55
C LEU A 703 0.86 -18.78 28.78
N ASP A 704 1.07 -19.42 29.93
CA ASP A 704 0.21 -20.50 30.38
C ASP A 704 -1.11 -19.96 30.95
N LYS A 705 -1.99 -20.87 31.39
CA LYS A 705 -3.28 -20.51 32.00
C LYS A 705 -3.17 -19.68 33.29
N CYS A 706 -1.97 -19.62 33.89
CA CYS A 706 -1.66 -18.87 35.10
C CYS A 706 -0.99 -17.52 34.81
N GLY A 707 -0.80 -17.17 33.54
CA GLY A 707 -0.08 -15.95 33.14
C GLY A 707 1.44 -16.04 33.30
N VAL A 708 2.01 -17.24 33.38
CA VAL A 708 3.46 -17.46 33.46
C VAL A 708 4.03 -17.78 32.09
N CYS A 709 5.07 -17.07 31.67
CA CYS A 709 5.68 -17.27 30.36
C CYS A 709 6.42 -18.61 30.25
N GLY A 710 5.97 -19.47 29.33
CA GLY A 710 6.47 -20.85 29.21
C GLY A 710 6.20 -21.70 30.45
N GLY A 711 5.20 -21.34 31.25
CA GLY A 711 4.80 -22.09 32.43
C GLY A 711 4.04 -23.38 32.07
N LYS A 712 3.91 -24.28 33.06
CA LYS A 712 3.22 -25.57 32.91
C LYS A 712 1.74 -25.51 33.35
N GLY A 713 1.25 -24.36 33.81
CA GLY A 713 -0.12 -24.17 34.27
C GLY A 713 -0.44 -24.76 35.64
N ASN A 714 0.56 -25.07 36.47
CA ASN A 714 0.37 -25.67 37.80
C ASN A 714 0.52 -24.68 38.97
N SER A 715 0.89 -23.42 38.70
CA SER A 715 1.06 -22.36 39.71
C SER A 715 -0.25 -21.69 40.14
N CYS A 716 -1.36 -22.04 39.52
CA CYS A 716 -2.67 -21.47 39.78
C CYS A 716 -3.77 -22.54 39.75
N ARG A 717 -4.93 -22.19 40.28
CA ARG A 717 -6.15 -23.01 40.28
C ARG A 717 -7.29 -22.30 39.56
N LYS A 718 -8.11 -23.06 38.85
CA LYS A 718 -9.31 -22.56 38.17
C LYS A 718 -10.40 -22.27 39.20
N VAL A 719 -11.02 -21.11 39.10
CA VAL A 719 -12.23 -20.72 39.82
C VAL A 719 -13.34 -20.53 38.81
N SER A 720 -14.50 -21.14 39.06
CA SER A 720 -15.67 -21.01 38.21
C SER A 720 -16.94 -21.02 39.03
N GLY A 721 -17.97 -20.30 38.57
CA GLY A 721 -19.28 -20.31 39.20
C GLY A 721 -20.36 -19.69 38.31
N SER A 722 -21.57 -19.67 38.85
CA SER A 722 -22.76 -19.10 38.19
C SER A 722 -23.65 -18.39 39.20
N LEU A 723 -24.41 -17.41 38.73
CA LEU A 723 -25.45 -16.72 39.52
C LEU A 723 -26.77 -16.88 38.77
N ASN A 724 -27.78 -17.43 39.45
CA ASN A 724 -29.10 -17.73 38.87
C ASN A 724 -30.25 -16.91 39.49
N PRO A 725 -30.35 -16.70 40.82
CA PRO A 725 -31.29 -15.72 41.37
C PRO A 725 -30.59 -14.37 41.62
N SER A 726 -31.23 -13.28 41.19
CA SER A 726 -30.87 -11.91 41.55
C SER A 726 -32.04 -11.21 42.23
N SER A 727 -31.72 -10.26 43.11
CA SER A 727 -32.67 -9.29 43.65
C SER A 727 -32.61 -8.00 42.83
N TYR A 728 -33.65 -7.18 42.91
CA TYR A 728 -33.63 -5.85 42.30
C TYR A 728 -32.42 -5.04 42.79
N GLY A 729 -31.70 -4.39 41.89
CA GLY A 729 -30.49 -3.61 42.18
C GLY A 729 -29.19 -4.36 41.89
N TYR A 730 -28.11 -3.98 42.59
CA TYR A 730 -26.77 -4.57 42.39
C TYR A 730 -26.60 -5.83 43.24
N ASN A 731 -26.21 -6.93 42.59
CA ASN A 731 -25.97 -8.22 43.21
C ASN A 731 -24.49 -8.60 43.03
N ASP A 732 -23.78 -8.86 44.12
CA ASP A 732 -22.37 -9.27 44.05
C ASP A 732 -22.25 -10.68 43.45
N ILE A 733 -21.52 -10.82 42.34
CA ILE A 733 -21.24 -12.11 41.70
C ILE A 733 -19.99 -12.73 42.31
N VAL A 734 -18.87 -12.01 42.24
CA VAL A 734 -17.56 -12.48 42.72
C VAL A 734 -16.59 -11.30 42.88
N THR A 735 -15.76 -11.36 43.93
CA THR A 735 -14.58 -10.48 44.06
C THR A 735 -13.36 -11.22 43.53
N ILE A 736 -12.89 -10.82 42.35
CA ILE A 736 -11.71 -11.39 41.71
C ILE A 736 -10.46 -10.81 42.39
N PRO A 737 -9.56 -11.64 42.98
CA PRO A 737 -8.40 -11.15 43.70
C PRO A 737 -7.33 -10.60 42.74
N ALA A 738 -6.43 -9.76 43.27
CA ALA A 738 -5.21 -9.39 42.56
C ALA A 738 -4.38 -10.66 42.21
N GLY A 739 -3.67 -10.62 41.09
CA GLY A 739 -2.93 -11.73 40.52
C GLY A 739 -3.76 -12.71 39.68
N ALA A 740 -5.10 -12.59 39.69
CA ALA A 740 -5.94 -13.46 38.89
C ALA A 740 -5.75 -13.23 37.38
N THR A 741 -5.77 -14.30 36.60
CA THR A 741 -5.54 -14.30 35.14
C THR A 741 -6.68 -14.97 34.38
N ASN A 742 -6.73 -14.75 33.06
CA ASN A 742 -7.74 -15.32 32.16
C ASN A 742 -9.17 -15.17 32.70
N ILE A 743 -9.49 -13.94 33.10
CA ILE A 743 -10.80 -13.54 33.60
C ILE A 743 -11.78 -13.55 32.45
N ASP A 744 -12.89 -14.25 32.62
CA ASP A 744 -13.99 -14.33 31.68
C ASP A 744 -15.32 -14.36 32.44
N VAL A 745 -16.10 -13.30 32.35
CA VAL A 745 -17.46 -13.21 32.93
C VAL A 745 -18.44 -12.96 31.81
N LYS A 746 -19.48 -13.78 31.74
CA LYS A 746 -20.50 -13.77 30.69
C LYS A 746 -21.88 -13.68 31.32
N GLN A 747 -22.64 -12.67 30.93
CA GLN A 747 -24.10 -12.66 31.03
C GLN A 747 -24.63 -12.99 29.62
N ARG A 748 -25.63 -13.87 29.54
CA ARG A 748 -26.31 -14.18 28.28
C ARG A 748 -27.77 -13.78 28.41
N SER A 749 -28.22 -12.91 27.51
CA SER A 749 -29.62 -12.51 27.42
C SER A 749 -30.51 -13.67 26.99
N HIS A 750 -31.80 -13.60 27.30
CA HIS A 750 -32.75 -14.64 26.89
C HIS A 750 -32.93 -14.65 25.36
N PRO A 751 -33.08 -15.84 24.73
CA PRO A 751 -33.32 -15.93 23.29
C PRO A 751 -34.52 -15.06 22.89
N GLY A 752 -34.33 -14.22 21.86
CA GLY A 752 -35.37 -13.29 21.38
C GLY A 752 -35.53 -12.00 22.19
N ILE A 753 -34.78 -11.79 23.29
CA ILE A 753 -34.88 -10.62 24.16
C ILE A 753 -33.51 -9.93 24.23
N GLN A 754 -33.37 -8.78 23.58
CA GLN A 754 -32.10 -8.02 23.58
C GLN A 754 -31.78 -7.36 24.94
N HIS A 755 -32.79 -7.14 25.79
CA HIS A 755 -32.65 -6.48 27.09
C HIS A 755 -33.45 -7.24 28.16
N ASP A 756 -32.84 -8.24 28.78
CA ASP A 756 -33.48 -9.05 29.84
C ASP A 756 -33.43 -8.38 31.23
N GLY A 757 -33.05 -7.10 31.28
CA GLY A 757 -32.97 -6.30 32.49
C GLY A 757 -31.77 -6.63 33.39
N SER A 758 -30.81 -7.43 32.92
CA SER A 758 -29.63 -7.83 33.69
C SER A 758 -28.33 -7.35 33.02
N TYR A 759 -27.53 -6.54 33.73
CA TYR A 759 -26.33 -5.90 33.19
C TYR A 759 -25.11 -6.08 34.11
N LEU A 760 -23.94 -6.39 33.56
CA LEU A 760 -22.70 -6.50 34.32
C LEU A 760 -22.23 -5.13 34.80
N ALA A 761 -21.81 -5.05 36.06
CA ALA A 761 -21.19 -3.88 36.67
C ALA A 761 -19.87 -4.26 37.34
N LEU A 762 -18.96 -3.29 37.47
CA LEU A 762 -17.63 -3.52 38.02
C LEU A 762 -17.29 -2.42 39.02
N LYS A 763 -16.92 -2.81 40.24
CA LYS A 763 -16.50 -1.89 41.31
C LYS A 763 -15.10 -2.26 41.85
N THR A 764 -14.34 -1.24 42.23
CA THR A 764 -13.07 -1.38 42.94
C THR A 764 -13.29 -1.73 44.42
N ALA A 765 -12.21 -2.06 45.14
CA ALA A 765 -12.28 -2.39 46.57
C ALA A 765 -12.71 -1.22 47.47
N ASP A 766 -12.47 0.02 47.05
CA ASP A 766 -12.92 1.26 47.69
C ASP A 766 -14.38 1.64 47.33
N GLY A 767 -15.05 0.84 46.49
CA GLY A 767 -16.46 1.02 46.15
C GLY A 767 -16.74 1.93 44.96
N GLN A 768 -15.71 2.40 44.25
CA GLN A 768 -15.85 3.19 43.03
C GLN A 768 -16.26 2.28 41.85
N TYR A 769 -17.31 2.68 41.11
CA TYR A 769 -17.71 1.95 39.90
C TYR A 769 -16.82 2.30 38.71
N LEU A 770 -16.27 1.26 38.07
CA LEU A 770 -15.52 1.34 36.81
C LEU A 770 -16.40 1.05 35.59
N LEU A 771 -17.49 0.30 35.79
CA LEU A 771 -18.47 -0.06 34.77
C LEU A 771 -19.87 -0.10 35.38
N ASN A 772 -20.84 0.45 34.65
CA ASN A 772 -22.27 0.40 34.93
C ASN A 772 -22.67 0.74 36.37
N GLY A 773 -22.15 1.85 36.91
CA GLY A 773 -22.52 2.39 38.22
C GLY A 773 -23.67 3.41 38.14
N ASN A 774 -24.26 3.77 39.28
CA ASN A 774 -25.33 4.78 39.38
C ASN A 774 -26.55 4.52 38.45
N LEU A 775 -26.81 3.26 38.09
CA LEU A 775 -27.89 2.85 37.16
C LEU A 775 -27.69 3.35 35.72
N ALA A 776 -26.50 3.85 35.39
CA ALA A 776 -26.11 4.19 34.03
C ALA A 776 -25.51 2.96 33.35
N ILE A 777 -26.02 2.58 32.17
CA ILE A 777 -25.61 1.35 31.47
C ILE A 777 -24.84 1.73 30.19
N SER A 778 -23.69 1.09 29.99
CA SER A 778 -22.86 1.27 28.80
C SER A 778 -23.31 0.34 27.69
N ALA A 779 -23.93 0.92 26.66
CA ALA A 779 -24.46 0.19 25.52
C ALA A 779 -23.36 -0.38 24.59
N ILE A 780 -22.19 0.21 24.56
CA ILE A 780 -21.14 -0.06 23.55
C ILE A 780 -19.91 -0.75 24.14
N GLU A 781 -19.10 -1.34 23.26
CA GLU A 781 -17.81 -1.93 23.65
C GLU A 781 -16.91 -0.88 24.32
N GLN A 782 -16.29 -1.27 25.44
CA GLN A 782 -15.45 -0.38 26.24
C GLN A 782 -14.21 -1.08 26.79
N ASP A 783 -13.07 -0.38 26.69
CA ASP A 783 -11.82 -0.75 27.38
C ASP A 783 -11.81 -0.14 28.79
N ILE A 784 -11.81 -0.98 29.82
CA ILE A 784 -11.76 -0.58 31.23
C ILE A 784 -10.31 -0.69 31.72
N LEU A 785 -9.72 0.45 32.05
CA LEU A 785 -8.31 0.56 32.46
C LEU A 785 -8.18 0.45 33.99
N VAL A 786 -7.36 -0.48 34.45
CA VAL A 786 -7.08 -0.78 35.86
C VAL A 786 -5.57 -0.93 36.04
N LYS A 787 -4.89 0.12 36.53
CA LYS A 787 -3.43 0.18 36.79
C LYS A 787 -2.59 -0.55 35.72
N GLY A 788 -2.71 -0.11 34.45
CA GLY A 788 -1.97 -0.66 33.31
C GLY A 788 -2.55 -1.95 32.71
N THR A 789 -3.48 -2.62 33.37
CA THR A 789 -4.24 -3.76 32.83
C THR A 789 -5.56 -3.28 32.22
N ILE A 790 -5.97 -3.89 31.11
CA ILE A 790 -7.23 -3.56 30.43
C ILE A 790 -8.17 -4.76 30.53
N LEU A 791 -9.40 -4.50 30.97
CA LEU A 791 -10.52 -5.42 30.84
C LEU A 791 -11.39 -4.96 29.68
N LYS A 792 -11.67 -5.85 28.73
CA LYS A 792 -12.57 -5.56 27.61
C LYS A 792 -13.99 -5.90 28.02
N TYR A 793 -14.90 -4.96 27.79
CA TYR A 793 -16.34 -5.12 27.98
C TYR A 793 -17.06 -5.02 26.63
N SER A 794 -17.92 -5.97 26.31
CA SER A 794 -18.58 -6.05 24.99
C SER A 794 -19.71 -5.05 24.76
N GLY A 795 -20.20 -4.38 25.81
CA GLY A 795 -21.41 -3.55 25.74
C GLY A 795 -22.67 -4.33 26.09
N SER A 796 -23.68 -3.63 26.62
CA SER A 796 -24.95 -4.22 27.05
C SER A 796 -25.94 -4.52 25.92
N ILE A 797 -25.68 -4.04 24.69
CA ILE A 797 -26.50 -4.37 23.51
C ILE A 797 -26.13 -5.72 22.90
N ALA A 798 -24.98 -6.28 23.27
CA ALA A 798 -24.56 -7.58 22.81
C ALA A 798 -25.47 -8.66 23.43
N THR A 799 -25.86 -9.65 22.65
CA THR A 799 -26.63 -10.82 23.14
C THR A 799 -25.87 -11.61 24.21
N LEU A 800 -24.54 -11.54 24.17
CA LEU A 800 -23.63 -12.04 25.17
C LEU A 800 -22.82 -10.86 25.73
N GLU A 801 -23.25 -10.34 26.88
CA GLU A 801 -22.50 -9.34 27.61
C GLU A 801 -21.28 -10.00 28.29
N ARG A 802 -20.07 -9.58 27.92
CA ARG A 802 -18.83 -10.25 28.32
C ARG A 802 -17.81 -9.26 28.87
N LEU A 803 -17.22 -9.60 30.00
CA LEU A 803 -16.06 -8.94 30.61
C LEU A 803 -14.87 -9.90 30.57
N GLN A 804 -13.77 -9.51 29.91
CA GLN A 804 -12.61 -10.39 29.71
C GLN A 804 -11.26 -9.70 29.94
N SER A 805 -10.29 -10.45 30.47
CA SER A 805 -8.87 -10.03 30.56
C SER A 805 -7.93 -11.23 30.66
N PHE A 806 -6.79 -11.15 29.97
CA PHE A 806 -5.79 -12.23 29.91
C PHE A 806 -4.60 -11.99 30.85
N ARG A 807 -4.37 -10.74 31.26
CA ARG A 807 -3.22 -10.35 32.08
C ARG A 807 -3.55 -10.47 33.59
N PRO A 808 -2.53 -10.63 34.45
CA PRO A 808 -2.74 -10.65 35.90
C PRO A 808 -3.36 -9.34 36.38
N LEU A 809 -4.41 -9.45 37.19
CA LEU A 809 -5.10 -8.29 37.73
C LEU A 809 -4.25 -7.57 38.80
N PRO A 810 -4.03 -6.25 38.73
CA PRO A 810 -3.13 -5.56 39.66
C PRO A 810 -3.76 -5.29 41.03
N GLU A 811 -5.09 -5.26 41.13
CA GLU A 811 -5.83 -5.02 42.36
C GLU A 811 -7.17 -5.76 42.36
N PRO A 812 -7.76 -6.11 43.51
CA PRO A 812 -9.00 -6.86 43.53
C PRO A 812 -10.17 -6.05 42.97
N LEU A 813 -11.02 -6.70 42.18
CA LEU A 813 -12.23 -6.10 41.59
C LEU A 813 -13.45 -6.93 41.92
N THR A 814 -14.56 -6.27 42.24
CA THR A 814 -15.84 -6.95 42.47
C THR A 814 -16.75 -6.80 41.26
N VAL A 815 -17.15 -7.93 40.70
CA VAL A 815 -18.11 -8.00 39.60
C VAL A 815 -19.50 -8.11 40.20
N GLN A 816 -20.42 -7.28 39.74
CA GLN A 816 -21.81 -7.24 40.16
C GLN A 816 -22.74 -7.43 38.96
N LEU A 817 -23.96 -7.84 39.24
CA LEU A 817 -25.07 -7.83 38.29
C LEU A 817 -26.08 -6.77 38.73
N LEU A 818 -26.31 -5.78 37.87
CA LEU A 818 -27.39 -4.82 38.00
C LEU A 818 -28.67 -5.41 37.38
N THR A 819 -29.69 -5.63 38.21
CA THR A 819 -31.03 -6.03 37.77
C THR A 819 -31.99 -4.86 37.90
N VAL A 820 -32.54 -4.39 36.77
CA VAL A 820 -33.51 -3.27 36.70
C VAL A 820 -34.97 -3.78 36.75
N PRO A 821 -35.97 -2.94 37.10
CA PRO A 821 -37.36 -3.40 37.20
C PRO A 821 -37.94 -3.62 35.79
N GLY A 822 -38.45 -4.81 35.52
CA GLY A 822 -39.03 -5.25 34.24
C GLY A 822 -39.56 -6.69 34.34
N GLU A 823 -39.97 -7.31 33.23
CA GLU A 823 -40.25 -8.76 33.21
C GLU A 823 -38.99 -9.52 33.63
N VAL A 824 -39.02 -10.11 34.83
CA VAL A 824 -37.83 -10.66 35.49
C VAL A 824 -37.51 -12.03 34.89
N PHE A 825 -36.60 -12.07 33.91
CA PHE A 825 -35.97 -13.31 33.49
C PHE A 825 -34.82 -13.66 34.45
N PRO A 826 -34.66 -14.92 34.85
CA PRO A 826 -33.58 -15.32 35.75
C PRO A 826 -32.21 -15.10 35.07
N PRO A 827 -31.28 -14.33 35.65
CA PRO A 827 -30.03 -14.03 34.99
C PRO A 827 -29.21 -15.29 34.72
N LYS A 828 -28.56 -15.32 33.55
CA LYS A 828 -27.67 -16.42 33.13
C LYS A 828 -26.22 -15.95 33.16
N VAL A 829 -25.66 -15.82 34.36
CA VAL A 829 -24.27 -15.39 34.55
C VAL A 829 -23.36 -16.59 34.79
N LYS A 830 -22.25 -16.67 34.05
CA LYS A 830 -21.16 -17.61 34.26
C LYS A 830 -19.84 -16.86 34.35
N TYR A 831 -18.98 -17.25 35.28
CA TYR A 831 -17.64 -16.67 35.38
C TYR A 831 -16.57 -17.76 35.51
N THR A 832 -15.40 -17.47 34.97
CA THR A 832 -14.18 -18.29 35.10
C THR A 832 -12.94 -17.41 35.18
N PHE A 833 -12.00 -17.76 36.05
CA PHE A 833 -10.68 -17.14 36.13
C PHE A 833 -9.68 -18.08 36.83
N PHE A 834 -8.40 -17.75 36.80
CA PHE A 834 -7.35 -18.51 37.48
C PHE A 834 -6.72 -17.69 38.60
N VAL A 835 -6.58 -18.29 39.78
CA VAL A 835 -6.02 -17.64 40.98
C VAL A 835 -4.69 -18.30 41.34
N PRO A 836 -3.63 -17.53 41.59
CA PRO A 836 -2.37 -18.06 42.11
C PRO A 836 -2.56 -18.91 43.38
N ASN A 837 -1.83 -20.01 43.51
CA ASN A 837 -2.03 -20.97 44.62
C ASN A 837 -1.68 -20.40 46.00
N ASP A 838 -0.83 -19.38 46.05
CA ASP A 838 -0.44 -18.62 47.24
C ASP A 838 -1.52 -17.64 47.72
N VAL A 839 -2.56 -17.39 46.90
CA VAL A 839 -3.68 -16.52 47.26
C VAL A 839 -4.80 -17.33 47.90
N ASN A 840 -5.07 -17.04 49.17
CA ASN A 840 -6.19 -17.59 49.93
C ASN A 840 -7.52 -17.03 49.41
N PHE A 841 -8.06 -17.68 48.38
CA PHE A 841 -9.40 -17.48 47.87
C PHE A 841 -10.32 -18.60 48.37
N SER A 842 -11.41 -18.23 49.05
CA SER A 842 -12.49 -19.14 49.42
C SER A 842 -13.72 -18.72 48.65
N THR A 843 -14.27 -19.64 47.85
CA THR A 843 -15.61 -19.50 47.26
C THR A 843 -16.57 -19.49 48.43
N GLN A 844 -16.98 -18.32 48.91
CA GLN A 844 -17.97 -18.26 49.96
C GLN A 844 -19.27 -18.86 49.41
N ASN A 845 -19.59 -20.09 49.82
CA ASN A 845 -20.98 -20.53 49.85
C ASN A 845 -21.75 -19.47 50.63
N SER A 846 -22.80 -18.94 50.00
CA SER A 846 -23.62 -17.82 50.43
C SER A 846 -24.45 -18.08 51.70
N LYS A 847 -23.85 -18.65 52.75
CA LYS A 847 -24.54 -18.91 54.02
C LYS A 847 -23.84 -18.42 55.29
N GLU A 848 -22.57 -18.02 55.28
CA GLU A 848 -21.95 -17.53 56.51
C GLU A 848 -20.94 -16.39 56.26
N ARG A 849 -21.44 -15.15 56.32
CA ARG A 849 -20.69 -14.05 56.93
C ARG A 849 -21.66 -13.04 57.53
N ALA A 850 -21.69 -13.01 58.85
CA ALA A 850 -22.29 -11.95 59.63
C ALA A 850 -21.70 -10.60 59.20
N THR A 851 -22.56 -9.69 58.73
CA THR A 851 -22.22 -8.32 58.38
C THR A 851 -22.06 -7.50 59.67
N THR A 852 -20.84 -7.38 60.17
CA THR A 852 -20.46 -6.24 61.01
C THR A 852 -20.22 -5.04 60.11
N ASN A 853 -20.94 -3.95 60.40
CA ASN A 853 -20.95 -2.63 59.74
C ASN A 853 -22.00 -2.45 58.64
N VAL A 854 -23.28 -2.40 59.05
CA VAL A 854 -24.33 -1.72 58.29
C VAL A 854 -24.55 -0.34 58.91
N ILE A 855 -24.28 0.70 58.14
CA ILE A 855 -24.88 2.01 58.35
C ILE A 855 -26.38 1.84 58.06
N GLN A 856 -27.23 2.13 59.05
CA GLN A 856 -28.70 2.00 59.00
C GLN A 856 -29.32 2.59 57.72
N PRO A 857 -30.13 1.82 56.97
CA PRO A 857 -31.20 2.39 56.16
C PRO A 857 -32.46 2.55 57.03
N LEU A 858 -33.21 3.63 56.82
CA LEU A 858 -34.40 3.96 57.61
C LEU A 858 -35.42 2.80 57.68
N LEU A 859 -35.86 2.54 58.91
CA LEU A 859 -36.90 1.60 59.33
C LEU A 859 -38.24 1.87 58.61
N ASN A 860 -38.67 0.99 57.71
CA ASN A 860 -40.06 0.93 57.26
C ASN A 860 -40.60 -0.49 57.40
N ALA A 861 -41.87 -0.61 57.79
CA ALA A 861 -42.59 -1.89 57.85
C ALA A 861 -42.80 -2.45 56.43
N GLN A 862 -42.78 -3.78 56.30
CA GLN A 862 -42.88 -4.49 55.01
C GLN A 862 -44.07 -5.47 55.00
N TRP A 863 -44.67 -5.67 53.83
CA TRP A 863 -45.72 -6.68 53.63
C TRP A 863 -45.10 -8.08 53.63
N VAL A 864 -45.49 -8.90 54.60
CA VAL A 864 -45.09 -10.30 54.72
C VAL A 864 -46.23 -11.19 54.22
N LEU A 865 -45.88 -12.16 53.37
CA LEU A 865 -46.82 -13.01 52.67
C LEU A 865 -46.78 -14.43 53.27
N GLY A 866 -47.94 -14.95 53.62
CA GLY A 866 -48.09 -16.36 53.97
C GLY A 866 -48.23 -17.26 52.74
N ASP A 867 -48.22 -18.56 52.99
CA ASP A 867 -48.44 -19.56 51.94
C ASP A 867 -49.86 -19.48 51.36
N TRP A 868 -49.97 -19.88 50.10
CA TRP A 868 -51.27 -20.00 49.43
C TRP A 868 -52.06 -21.20 49.98
N SER A 869 -53.34 -20.99 50.25
CA SER A 869 -54.28 -22.05 50.60
C SER A 869 -54.43 -23.06 49.46
N GLU A 870 -55.00 -24.23 49.75
CA GLU A 870 -55.49 -25.10 48.70
C GLU A 870 -56.54 -24.38 47.84
N CYS A 871 -56.68 -24.85 46.59
CA CYS A 871 -57.64 -24.28 45.66
C CYS A 871 -59.06 -24.50 46.20
N SER A 872 -59.89 -23.46 46.18
CA SER A 872 -61.26 -23.54 46.69
C SER A 872 -62.16 -24.57 45.97
N SER A 873 -61.70 -25.09 44.83
CA SER A 873 -62.41 -26.05 44.01
C SER A 873 -61.43 -27.08 43.45
N SER A 874 -61.79 -28.36 43.52
CA SER A 874 -60.98 -29.47 43.00
C SER A 874 -61.10 -29.63 41.48
N CYS A 875 -62.09 -29.01 40.86
CA CYS A 875 -62.28 -28.89 39.42
C CYS A 875 -63.02 -27.59 39.10
N GLY A 876 -62.90 -27.09 37.86
CA GLY A 876 -63.42 -25.77 37.46
C GLY A 876 -62.61 -24.60 38.01
N ALA A 877 -63.12 -23.38 37.82
CA ALA A 877 -62.45 -22.15 38.28
C ALA A 877 -62.58 -21.99 39.80
N GLY A 878 -61.47 -22.14 40.51
CA GLY A 878 -61.33 -21.87 41.94
C GLY A 878 -60.45 -20.65 42.24
N ARG A 879 -60.29 -20.33 43.53
CA ARG A 879 -59.35 -19.30 44.02
C ARG A 879 -58.52 -19.84 45.18
N GLN A 880 -57.23 -19.51 45.19
CA GLN A 880 -56.37 -19.68 46.37
C GLN A 880 -56.26 -18.34 47.08
N ARG A 881 -56.19 -18.37 48.42
CA ARG A 881 -55.98 -17.18 49.25
C ARG A 881 -54.72 -17.33 50.09
N ARG A 882 -54.07 -16.22 50.44
CA ARG A 882 -52.93 -16.21 51.38
C ARG A 882 -53.09 -15.08 52.38
N THR A 883 -52.39 -15.16 53.50
CA THR A 883 -52.31 -14.04 54.45
C THR A 883 -51.32 -13.00 53.93
N VAL A 884 -51.68 -11.72 54.05
CA VAL A 884 -50.83 -10.57 53.69
C VAL A 884 -50.84 -9.61 54.87
N GLU A 885 -49.80 -9.65 55.68
CA GLU A 885 -49.70 -8.89 56.92
C GLU A 885 -48.55 -7.89 56.84
N CYS A 886 -48.82 -6.64 57.17
CA CYS A 886 -47.76 -5.65 57.32
C CYS A 886 -47.04 -5.92 58.65
N ARG A 887 -45.72 -6.12 58.60
CA ARG A 887 -44.91 -6.35 59.78
C ARG A 887 -43.76 -5.37 59.88
N ASP A 888 -43.50 -4.89 61.08
CA ASP A 888 -42.36 -4.05 61.37
C ASP A 888 -41.04 -4.85 61.34
N PRO A 889 -39.87 -4.19 61.44
CA PRO A 889 -38.57 -4.85 61.46
C PRO A 889 -38.36 -5.83 62.63
N ASN A 890 -39.21 -5.80 63.66
CA ASN A 890 -39.20 -6.73 64.79
C ASN A 890 -40.18 -7.89 64.61
N GLY A 891 -40.85 -7.99 63.45
CA GLY A 891 -41.80 -9.05 63.11
C GLY A 891 -43.18 -8.89 63.74
N GLN A 892 -43.49 -7.75 64.37
CA GLN A 892 -44.79 -7.43 64.94
C GLN A 892 -45.72 -6.82 63.88
N ALA A 893 -47.02 -7.07 64.02
CA ALA A 893 -48.02 -6.50 63.12
C ALA A 893 -47.98 -4.97 63.16
N SER A 894 -47.85 -4.35 61.99
CA SER A 894 -47.75 -2.91 61.80
C SER A 894 -48.83 -2.42 60.83
N ALA A 895 -49.16 -1.14 60.87
CA ALA A 895 -50.07 -0.49 59.94
C ALA A 895 -49.36 0.52 59.02
N THR A 896 -48.03 0.61 59.07
CA THR A 896 -47.24 1.63 58.35
C THR A 896 -46.80 1.23 56.95
N CYS A 897 -47.21 0.06 56.46
CA CYS A 897 -46.96 -0.34 55.06
C CYS A 897 -47.88 0.44 54.11
N SER A 898 -47.36 0.82 52.95
CA SER A 898 -48.16 1.49 51.92
C SER A 898 -49.21 0.52 51.35
N GLU A 899 -50.49 0.88 51.45
CA GLU A 899 -51.62 0.13 50.86
C GLU A 899 -51.53 0.04 49.33
N ALA A 900 -50.94 1.04 48.65
CA ALA A 900 -50.74 1.00 47.20
C ALA A 900 -49.77 -0.10 46.75
N LEU A 901 -48.93 -0.61 47.65
CA LEU A 901 -47.97 -1.69 47.42
C LEU A 901 -48.42 -3.02 48.04
N LYS A 902 -49.67 -3.11 48.54
CA LYS A 902 -50.19 -4.32 49.16
C LYS A 902 -50.31 -5.43 48.11
N PRO A 903 -49.58 -6.55 48.27
CA PRO A 903 -49.65 -7.64 47.31
C PRO A 903 -51.02 -8.33 47.33
N GLU A 904 -51.41 -8.94 46.22
CA GLU A 904 -52.69 -9.65 46.14
C GLU A 904 -52.76 -10.82 47.14
N ASP A 905 -53.89 -10.92 47.83
CA ASP A 905 -54.20 -11.95 48.82
C ASP A 905 -55.05 -13.10 48.24
N ALA A 906 -55.45 -13.02 46.96
CA ALA A 906 -56.25 -14.03 46.28
C ALA A 906 -55.91 -14.15 44.79
N LYS A 907 -55.59 -15.36 44.31
CA LYS A 907 -55.33 -15.65 42.89
C LYS A 907 -56.25 -16.75 42.35
N PRO A 908 -56.58 -16.78 41.04
CA PRO A 908 -57.33 -17.89 40.44
C PRO A 908 -56.50 -19.18 40.41
N CYS A 909 -57.17 -20.32 40.52
CA CYS A 909 -56.59 -21.67 40.47
C CYS A 909 -57.60 -22.65 39.86
N GLY A 910 -57.16 -23.82 39.41
CA GLY A 910 -58.03 -24.82 38.78
C GLY A 910 -58.37 -24.45 37.33
N THR A 911 -57.71 -25.14 36.39
CA THR A 911 -57.94 -25.00 34.95
C THR A 911 -58.56 -26.25 34.32
N GLN A 912 -58.76 -27.30 35.11
CA GLN A 912 -59.35 -28.54 34.63
C GLN A 912 -60.89 -28.46 34.67
N PRO A 913 -61.59 -28.73 33.57
CA PRO A 913 -63.05 -28.79 33.57
C PRO A 913 -63.53 -29.90 34.51
N CYS A 914 -64.60 -29.65 35.26
CA CYS A 914 -65.20 -30.68 36.11
C CYS A 914 -65.73 -31.84 35.25
N PRO A 915 -65.48 -33.10 35.65
CA PRO A 915 -66.09 -34.24 34.98
C PRO A 915 -67.62 -34.11 35.09
N LEU A 916 -68.31 -34.31 33.96
CA LEU A 916 -69.77 -34.27 33.87
C LEU A 916 -70.42 -35.47 34.55
#